data_AF-A0A6J1KMP7-F1
#
_entry.id   AF-A0A6J1KMP7-F1
#
_cell.length_a   1.000
_cell.length_b   1.000
_cell.length_c   1.000
_cell.angle_alpha   90.00
_cell.angle_beta   90.00
_cell.angle_gamma   90.00
#
_symmetry.space_group_name_H-M   'P 1'
#
loop_
_entity.id
_entity.type
_entity.pdbx_description
1 polymer ?
#
loop_
_entity_poly.entity_id
_entity_poly.type
_entity_poly.pdbx_seq_one_letter_code
_entity_poly.pdbx_strand_id
1 'polypeptide(L)'
;MMEMGSFSLGRIFYLAFVIAQLMSTTISQQEFLSYKCSENANYTNNSPFKKNLDNVLALITSNSNTDTRVDYGFYNATSGEDPDTANAKVLCRKGVPLEDCRSCVNESAIRIVQDCPNQKEGVGWYSNCQILYSNNSVHGEISINSASRIAYNTAQAPDAISFNEKRRELLDRLREEAASGTSIRKSAGGDVKLGSPNTYTIYGLVDCFPDMSYFNCDVCLSRLQSNLPSCCNGSIGARLTVTSCQINYEIHPLYAALLSPPPPLPPPSAPNLFPPSSPSTLENNGNTTRTVIIVVVSIVSALIIIVGICIVARLRKRKHRRPLQNLETVAHGDATDEISSVETIQFNFDTIKEATDDFSDENKLGQGGFGAVYRGKLPNGQHIAVKRLANNSQQGDVEFKNEVLLVVKLQHRNLVRLLGFCLQGIERLLIYEFVPNGSLDHFIFDLGKRALLNWERRYKIINGIARGLLYLHEDSRLRIIHRDLKASNILLDIEMNPKIADFGMARLFDVDETQGNTSRVVGTYGYMAPEYVIHGQFSVKSDVFSFGILVLEILSGQKGNCFRNGENIEDLSSFAWKNWRTGTTTNIIDSTLSVGSRIEMIRCIHIGLLCVQENVANRPTMASVVTMLSSSSLTLPIPSRPAFFMHSITGESNTMLKPDGGTHSEARSLQNSNNDASISELLPR
;
A
#
# COMPACT_ATOMS: atom_id res chain seq x y z
N MET A 1 52.51 13.19 -68.86
CA MET A 1 51.25 12.43 -68.93
C MET A 1 51.37 11.21 -68.01
N MET A 2 50.93 11.20 -66.74
CA MET A 2 50.16 12.20 -66.00
C MET A 2 48.90 12.70 -66.72
N GLU A 3 47.90 11.82 -66.79
CA GLU A 3 46.50 12.20 -66.59
C GLU A 3 45.72 10.97 -66.08
N MET A 4 44.46 11.15 -65.72
CA MET A 4 43.56 10.17 -65.07
C MET A 4 43.97 9.73 -63.64
N GLY A 5 43.03 9.85 -62.69
CA GLY A 5 43.16 9.29 -61.34
C GLY A 5 42.44 10.06 -60.22
N SER A 6 42.34 11.39 -60.31
CA SER A 6 41.85 12.27 -59.24
C SER A 6 40.31 12.25 -59.01
N PHE A 7 39.61 11.17 -59.34
CA PHE A 7 38.15 11.05 -59.25
C PHE A 7 37.64 10.12 -58.13
N SER A 8 38.55 9.51 -57.37
CA SER A 8 38.24 8.50 -56.36
C SER A 8 37.93 9.08 -54.97
N LEU A 9 38.91 9.71 -54.30
CA LEU A 9 38.81 10.05 -52.88
C LEU A 9 37.64 10.96 -52.52
N GLY A 10 37.32 11.98 -53.32
CA GLY A 10 36.21 12.89 -53.04
C GLY A 10 34.85 12.18 -53.02
N ARG A 11 34.66 11.21 -53.94
CA ARG A 11 33.44 10.37 -53.96
C ARG A 11 33.44 9.35 -52.83
N ILE A 12 34.59 8.78 -52.46
CA ILE A 12 34.70 7.88 -51.30
C ILE A 12 34.40 8.63 -50.00
N PHE A 13 34.92 9.85 -49.80
CA PHE A 13 34.61 10.65 -48.61
C PHE A 13 33.16 11.12 -48.58
N TYR A 14 32.58 11.50 -49.72
CA TYR A 14 31.15 11.84 -49.77
C TYR A 14 30.27 10.61 -49.51
N LEU A 15 30.59 9.45 -50.08
CA LEU A 15 29.86 8.21 -49.83
C LEU A 15 30.04 7.73 -48.39
N ALA A 16 31.24 7.85 -47.80
CA ALA A 16 31.49 7.53 -46.40
C ALA A 16 30.79 8.51 -45.44
N PHE A 17 30.69 9.79 -45.80
CA PHE A 17 29.91 10.78 -45.04
C PHE A 17 28.41 10.51 -45.15
N VAL A 18 27.90 10.19 -46.35
CA VAL A 18 26.50 9.78 -46.56
C VAL A 18 26.19 8.46 -45.87
N ILE A 19 27.11 7.48 -45.86
CA ILE A 19 26.97 6.25 -45.07
C ILE A 19 27.03 6.57 -43.57
N ALA A 20 27.91 7.45 -43.11
CA ALA A 20 27.94 7.86 -41.70
C ALA A 20 26.67 8.62 -41.29
N GLN A 21 26.08 9.43 -42.18
CA GLN A 21 24.77 10.07 -41.99
C GLN A 21 23.66 9.02 -41.96
N LEU A 22 23.63 8.07 -42.91
CA LEU A 22 22.66 6.96 -42.96
C LEU A 22 22.76 6.03 -41.75
N MET A 23 23.98 5.81 -41.22
CA MET A 23 24.29 5.08 -39.99
C MET A 23 24.10 5.94 -38.72
N SER A 24 23.83 7.24 -38.87
CA SER A 24 23.33 8.13 -37.80
C SER A 24 21.81 8.30 -37.88
N THR A 25 21.20 7.98 -39.02
CA THR A 25 19.75 7.81 -39.22
C THR A 25 19.33 6.33 -39.21
N THR A 26 20.18 5.43 -38.71
CA THR A 26 19.63 4.24 -38.05
C THR A 26 18.75 4.77 -36.93
N ILE A 27 17.46 4.45 -36.98
CA ILE A 27 16.43 4.99 -36.08
C ILE A 27 16.99 4.97 -34.66
N SER A 28 17.14 6.16 -34.06
CA SER A 28 17.57 6.32 -32.66
C SER A 28 16.42 5.88 -31.76
N GLN A 29 16.19 4.56 -31.73
CA GLN A 29 15.04 3.89 -31.11
C GLN A 29 14.86 4.46 -29.72
N GLN A 30 13.70 5.09 -29.48
CA GLN A 30 13.56 5.97 -28.33
C GLN A 30 13.86 5.19 -27.05
N GLU A 31 14.72 5.72 -26.19
CA GLU A 31 14.98 5.09 -24.90
C GLU A 31 13.70 5.15 -24.06
N PHE A 32 13.33 4.03 -23.42
CA PHE A 32 12.25 4.09 -22.44
C PHE A 32 12.60 5.17 -21.41
N LEU A 33 11.62 5.99 -21.03
CA LEU A 33 11.84 6.98 -19.98
C LEU A 33 12.27 6.28 -18.68
N SER A 34 11.85 5.04 -18.48
CA SER A 34 12.29 4.07 -17.47
C SER A 34 11.76 2.68 -17.85
N TYR A 35 12.43 1.62 -17.39
CA TYR A 35 11.98 0.23 -17.48
C TYR A 35 12.28 -0.51 -16.16
N LYS A 36 11.69 -1.69 -15.95
CA LYS A 36 12.10 -2.65 -14.92
C LYS A 36 11.92 -4.08 -15.42
N CYS A 37 12.91 -4.93 -15.14
CA CYS A 37 12.88 -6.36 -15.39
C CYS A 37 12.74 -7.12 -14.06
N SER A 38 12.18 -8.33 -14.07
CA SER A 38 11.97 -9.14 -12.86
C SER A 38 13.17 -10.01 -12.54
N GLU A 39 13.74 -9.86 -11.33
CA GLU A 39 14.91 -10.64 -10.88
C GLU A 39 14.55 -12.09 -10.50
N ASN A 40 13.26 -12.39 -10.33
CA ASN A 40 12.77 -13.62 -9.71
C ASN A 40 12.75 -14.85 -10.66
N ALA A 41 12.70 -14.63 -11.98
CA ALA A 41 12.56 -15.70 -12.96
C ALA A 41 13.25 -15.32 -14.28
N ASN A 42 14.11 -16.21 -14.79
CA ASN A 42 14.84 -16.02 -16.03
C ASN A 42 14.53 -17.12 -17.07
N TYR A 43 14.82 -16.85 -18.34
CA TYR A 43 14.73 -17.78 -19.45
C TYR A 43 16.05 -17.81 -20.25
N THR A 44 16.20 -18.78 -21.15
CA THR A 44 17.31 -18.86 -22.12
C THR A 44 16.81 -18.56 -23.54
N ASN A 45 17.68 -18.04 -24.42
CA ASN A 45 17.31 -17.61 -25.78
C ASN A 45 16.64 -18.70 -26.64
N ASN A 46 16.88 -19.98 -26.32
CA ASN A 46 16.33 -21.13 -27.03
C ASN A 46 15.15 -21.81 -26.28
N SER A 47 14.62 -21.18 -25.22
CA SER A 47 13.51 -21.72 -24.43
C SER A 47 12.16 -21.60 -25.16
N PRO A 48 11.16 -22.47 -24.84
CA PRO A 48 9.81 -22.32 -25.38
C PRO A 48 9.19 -20.98 -25.00
N PHE A 49 9.40 -20.51 -23.76
CA PHE A 49 8.97 -19.18 -23.32
C PHE A 49 9.49 -18.05 -24.20
N LYS A 50 10.78 -18.06 -24.62
CA LYS A 50 11.31 -17.01 -25.51
C LYS A 50 10.58 -16.99 -26.86
N LYS A 51 10.36 -18.17 -27.46
CA LYS A 51 9.58 -18.29 -28.70
C LYS A 51 8.15 -17.77 -28.52
N ASN A 52 7.52 -18.07 -27.39
CA ASN A 52 6.16 -17.62 -27.07
C ASN A 52 6.11 -16.10 -26.84
N LEU A 53 7.12 -15.52 -26.18
CA LEU A 53 7.26 -14.08 -25.99
C LEU A 53 7.44 -13.35 -27.34
N ASP A 54 8.30 -13.86 -28.22
CA ASP A 54 8.49 -13.31 -29.57
C ASP A 54 7.19 -13.37 -30.39
N ASN A 55 6.44 -14.47 -30.31
CA ASN A 55 5.11 -14.59 -30.94
C ASN A 55 4.13 -13.55 -30.39
N VAL A 56 4.06 -13.37 -29.07
CA VAL A 56 3.15 -12.41 -28.39
C VAL A 56 3.45 -10.97 -28.79
N LEU A 57 4.73 -10.59 -28.83
CA LEU A 57 5.15 -9.24 -29.21
C LEU A 57 4.90 -8.99 -30.71
N ALA A 58 5.12 -9.99 -31.57
CA ALA A 58 4.76 -9.92 -32.98
C ALA A 58 3.23 -9.82 -33.20
N LEU A 59 2.41 -10.52 -32.40
CA LEU A 59 0.94 -10.43 -32.47
C LEU A 59 0.44 -9.03 -32.08
N ILE A 60 0.94 -8.45 -30.98
CA ILE A 60 0.58 -7.07 -30.58
C ILE A 60 0.97 -6.06 -31.66
N THR A 61 2.19 -6.20 -32.20
CA THR A 61 2.69 -5.37 -33.32
C THR A 61 1.82 -5.56 -34.58
N SER A 62 1.41 -6.77 -34.91
CA SER A 62 0.52 -7.02 -36.05
C SER A 62 -0.85 -6.37 -35.84
N ASN A 63 -1.44 -6.52 -34.65
CA ASN A 63 -2.77 -6.03 -34.32
C ASN A 63 -2.85 -4.49 -34.37
N SER A 64 -1.84 -3.77 -33.86
CA SER A 64 -1.83 -2.29 -33.92
C SER A 64 -1.75 -1.74 -35.35
N ASN A 65 -1.06 -2.45 -36.25
CA ASN A 65 -0.91 -2.04 -37.65
C ASN A 65 -2.07 -2.51 -38.54
N THR A 66 -2.75 -3.62 -38.22
CA THR A 66 -3.81 -4.21 -39.07
C THR A 66 -5.24 -3.94 -38.60
N ASP A 67 -5.51 -3.83 -37.29
CA ASP A 67 -6.87 -3.68 -36.78
C ASP A 67 -7.29 -2.20 -36.65
N THR A 68 -7.89 -1.67 -37.72
CA THR A 68 -8.48 -0.33 -37.76
C THR A 68 -9.73 -0.17 -36.89
N ARG A 69 -10.15 -1.19 -36.14
CA ARG A 69 -11.23 -1.15 -35.15
C ARG A 69 -10.71 -0.95 -33.72
N VAL A 70 -9.40 -1.05 -33.48
CA VAL A 70 -8.74 -0.90 -32.17
C VAL A 70 -8.15 0.52 -32.00
N ASP A 71 -8.93 1.54 -32.37
CA ASP A 71 -8.57 2.97 -32.25
C ASP A 71 -8.52 3.46 -30.77
N TYR A 72 -8.89 2.60 -29.81
CA TYR A 72 -8.86 2.91 -28.39
C TYR A 72 -7.48 2.75 -27.73
N GLY A 73 -6.50 2.18 -28.44
CA GLY A 73 -5.09 2.17 -28.02
C GLY A 73 -4.74 1.22 -26.88
N PHE A 74 -5.48 0.12 -26.72
CA PHE A 74 -5.12 -0.98 -25.81
C PHE A 74 -5.00 -2.29 -26.60
N TYR A 75 -3.88 -2.99 -26.41
CA TYR A 75 -3.55 -4.23 -27.10
C TYR A 75 -3.08 -5.27 -26.09
N ASN A 76 -3.50 -6.53 -26.26
CA ASN A 76 -3.05 -7.67 -25.48
C ASN A 76 -2.84 -8.91 -26.37
N ALA A 77 -1.98 -9.84 -25.94
CA ALA A 77 -1.83 -11.15 -26.55
C ALA A 77 -1.26 -12.17 -25.57
N THR A 78 -1.54 -13.45 -25.84
CA THR A 78 -1.06 -14.63 -25.10
C THR A 78 -0.58 -15.67 -26.11
N SER A 79 0.48 -16.42 -25.79
CA SER A 79 0.97 -17.53 -26.62
C SER A 79 1.63 -18.59 -25.74
N GLY A 80 1.55 -19.86 -26.15
CA GLY A 80 2.01 -20.99 -25.34
C GLY A 80 1.00 -21.46 -24.29
N GLU A 81 1.40 -22.52 -23.59
CA GLU A 81 0.67 -23.18 -22.50
C GLU A 81 1.61 -23.35 -21.29
N ASP A 82 1.06 -23.66 -20.12
CA ASP A 82 1.83 -23.82 -18.88
C ASP A 82 2.90 -24.94 -19.02
N PRO A 83 4.17 -24.74 -18.57
CA PRO A 83 4.71 -23.64 -17.77
C PRO A 83 5.43 -22.52 -18.56
N ASP A 84 5.27 -22.49 -19.89
CA ASP A 84 5.98 -21.58 -20.79
C ASP A 84 5.07 -20.58 -21.54
N THR A 85 3.83 -20.41 -21.08
CA THR A 85 2.93 -19.32 -21.47
C THR A 85 3.64 -17.97 -21.39
N ALA A 86 3.51 -17.15 -22.43
CA ALA A 86 3.87 -15.74 -22.42
C ALA A 86 2.62 -14.89 -22.62
N ASN A 87 2.55 -13.78 -21.89
CA ASN A 87 1.48 -12.78 -21.96
C ASN A 87 2.11 -11.40 -22.11
N ALA A 88 1.51 -10.51 -22.90
CA ALA A 88 1.88 -9.10 -22.91
C ALA A 88 0.70 -8.17 -23.16
N LYS A 89 0.89 -6.89 -22.80
CA LYS A 89 -0.07 -5.80 -22.93
C LYS A 89 0.63 -4.49 -23.29
N VAL A 90 -0.01 -3.67 -24.14
CA VAL A 90 0.40 -2.29 -24.43
C VAL A 90 -0.79 -1.35 -24.25
N LEU A 91 -0.58 -0.18 -23.63
CA LEU A 91 -1.60 0.86 -23.44
C LEU A 91 -1.06 2.23 -23.84
N CYS A 92 -1.67 2.83 -24.87
CA CYS A 92 -1.45 4.21 -25.32
C CYS A 92 -2.31 5.20 -24.53
N ARG A 93 -1.78 6.41 -24.27
CA ARG A 93 -2.46 7.39 -23.40
C ARG A 93 -3.62 8.09 -24.11
N LYS A 94 -4.67 8.50 -23.38
CA LYS A 94 -5.78 9.30 -23.93
C LYS A 94 -5.23 10.64 -24.44
N GLY A 95 -5.47 10.92 -25.73
CA GLY A 95 -5.00 12.12 -26.44
C GLY A 95 -3.81 11.91 -27.39
N VAL A 96 -3.15 10.75 -27.35
CA VAL A 96 -2.07 10.39 -28.31
C VAL A 96 -2.67 10.08 -29.69
N PRO A 97 -2.15 10.63 -30.80
CA PRO A 97 -2.54 10.27 -32.17
C PRO A 97 -2.33 8.79 -32.50
N LEU A 98 -3.14 8.23 -33.40
CA LEU A 98 -3.10 6.80 -33.74
C LEU A 98 -1.72 6.35 -34.26
N GLU A 99 -1.07 7.14 -35.12
CA GLU A 99 0.26 6.80 -35.64
C GLU A 99 1.36 6.90 -34.56
N ASP A 100 1.29 7.87 -33.66
CA ASP A 100 2.20 7.98 -32.52
C ASP A 100 2.01 6.80 -31.53
N CYS A 101 0.77 6.33 -31.39
CA CYS A 101 0.46 5.10 -30.64
C CYS A 101 1.05 3.86 -31.35
N ARG A 102 0.90 3.73 -32.67
CA ARG A 102 1.48 2.64 -33.48
C ARG A 102 3.00 2.61 -33.38
N SER A 103 3.68 3.74 -33.55
CA SER A 103 5.13 3.85 -33.36
C SER A 103 5.52 3.38 -31.96
N CYS A 104 4.84 3.88 -30.93
CA CYS A 104 5.10 3.51 -29.54
C CYS A 104 4.87 2.01 -29.25
N VAL A 105 3.85 1.38 -29.83
CA VAL A 105 3.63 -0.08 -29.76
C VAL A 105 4.80 -0.83 -30.40
N ASN A 106 5.13 -0.50 -31.65
CA ASN A 106 6.16 -1.18 -32.44
C ASN A 106 7.55 -1.04 -31.79
N GLU A 107 7.92 0.18 -31.35
CA GLU A 107 9.19 0.48 -30.69
C GLU A 107 9.30 -0.18 -29.31
N SER A 108 8.23 -0.15 -28.51
CA SER A 108 8.22 -0.75 -27.16
C SER A 108 8.34 -2.27 -27.20
N ALA A 109 7.68 -2.93 -28.17
CA ALA A 109 7.77 -4.37 -28.37
C ALA A 109 9.20 -4.83 -28.68
N ILE A 110 9.97 -4.04 -29.44
CA ILE A 110 11.39 -4.33 -29.72
C ILE A 110 12.26 -3.96 -28.50
N ARG A 111 12.09 -2.77 -27.93
CA ARG A 111 12.96 -2.23 -26.87
C ARG A 111 12.88 -3.05 -25.58
N ILE A 112 11.71 -3.58 -25.22
CA ILE A 112 11.52 -4.31 -23.96
C ILE A 112 12.34 -5.60 -23.86
N VAL A 113 12.62 -6.25 -25.01
CA VAL A 113 13.48 -7.46 -25.06
C VAL A 113 14.98 -7.09 -25.15
N GLN A 114 15.32 -5.87 -25.55
CA GLN A 114 16.69 -5.37 -25.48
C GLN A 114 17.07 -5.01 -24.03
N ASP A 115 16.18 -4.29 -23.33
CA ASP A 115 16.40 -3.82 -21.95
C ASP A 115 16.17 -4.93 -20.90
N CYS A 116 15.31 -5.93 -21.18
CA CYS A 116 15.08 -7.14 -20.38
C CYS A 116 15.42 -8.43 -21.16
N PRO A 117 16.71 -8.73 -21.40
CA PRO A 117 17.13 -9.74 -22.37
C PRO A 117 16.92 -11.20 -21.93
N ASN A 118 16.64 -11.47 -20.65
CA ASN A 118 16.53 -12.83 -20.14
C ASN A 118 15.53 -13.04 -18.99
N GLN A 119 14.73 -12.05 -18.61
CA GLN A 119 13.77 -12.12 -17.49
C GLN A 119 12.39 -12.59 -17.98
N LYS A 120 11.69 -13.46 -17.25
CA LYS A 120 10.33 -13.92 -17.62
C LYS A 120 9.23 -12.84 -17.44
N GLU A 121 9.56 -11.69 -16.84
CA GLU A 121 8.67 -10.53 -16.69
C GLU A 121 9.45 -9.21 -16.87
N GLY A 122 8.84 -8.23 -17.54
CA GLY A 122 9.41 -6.90 -17.74
C GLY A 122 8.38 -5.85 -18.15
N VAL A 123 8.65 -4.59 -17.81
CA VAL A 123 7.77 -3.43 -18.03
C VAL A 123 8.56 -2.19 -18.45
N GLY A 124 8.04 -1.41 -19.39
CA GLY A 124 8.68 -0.19 -19.92
C GLY A 124 7.67 0.93 -20.17
N TRP A 125 8.08 2.19 -19.90
CA TRP A 125 7.21 3.36 -20.05
C TRP A 125 7.81 4.42 -20.98
N TYR A 126 7.04 4.78 -22.00
CA TYR A 126 7.24 5.97 -22.83
C TYR A 126 6.28 7.09 -22.39
N SER A 127 6.43 8.28 -22.99
CA SER A 127 5.44 9.36 -22.85
C SER A 127 4.06 8.89 -23.32
N ASN A 128 4.04 8.26 -24.50
CA ASN A 128 2.83 8.00 -25.31
C ASN A 128 2.18 6.65 -25.01
N CYS A 129 2.92 5.67 -24.48
CA CYS A 129 2.40 4.34 -24.13
C CYS A 129 3.20 3.66 -23.01
N GLN A 130 2.75 2.48 -22.58
CA GLN A 130 3.50 1.56 -21.73
C GLN A 130 3.34 0.12 -22.22
N ILE A 131 4.37 -0.70 -22.04
CA ILE A 131 4.37 -2.14 -22.33
C ILE A 131 4.66 -2.95 -21.06
N LEU A 132 4.02 -4.10 -20.94
CA LEU A 132 4.22 -5.09 -19.88
C LEU A 132 4.20 -6.50 -20.50
N TYR A 133 5.12 -7.38 -20.11
CA TYR A 133 5.06 -8.82 -20.39
C TYR A 133 5.34 -9.65 -19.14
N SER A 134 4.78 -10.86 -19.07
CA SER A 134 4.98 -11.82 -17.97
C SER A 134 4.71 -13.26 -18.42
N ASN A 135 5.23 -14.24 -17.69
CA ASN A 135 4.83 -15.65 -17.79
C ASN A 135 3.55 -15.98 -17.00
N ASN A 136 3.18 -15.15 -16.02
CA ASN A 136 1.94 -15.31 -15.26
C ASN A 136 0.74 -14.75 -16.05
N SER A 137 -0.48 -15.05 -15.64
CA SER A 137 -1.67 -14.40 -16.20
C SER A 137 -1.68 -12.92 -15.86
N VAL A 138 -1.67 -12.06 -16.88
CA VAL A 138 -1.62 -10.59 -16.70
C VAL A 138 -3.04 -10.00 -16.50
N HIS A 139 -4.08 -10.83 -16.38
CA HIS A 139 -5.47 -10.39 -16.27
C HIS A 139 -5.82 -9.84 -14.89
N GLY A 140 -6.35 -8.61 -14.83
CA GLY A 140 -7.04 -8.03 -13.66
C GLY A 140 -6.22 -7.77 -12.39
N GLU A 141 -5.03 -8.37 -12.22
CA GLU A 141 -4.23 -8.26 -11.00
C GLU A 141 -3.75 -6.83 -10.73
N ILE A 142 -4.01 -6.35 -9.52
CA ILE A 142 -3.40 -5.13 -9.02
C ILE A 142 -2.01 -5.50 -8.49
N SER A 143 -0.98 -5.39 -9.34
CA SER A 143 0.41 -5.54 -8.89
C SER A 143 0.85 -4.27 -8.15
N ILE A 144 0.31 -4.07 -6.93
CA ILE A 144 0.48 -2.86 -6.12
C ILE A 144 1.87 -2.76 -5.44
N ASN A 145 2.73 -3.75 -5.63
CA ASN A 145 4.14 -3.76 -5.23
C ASN A 145 5.08 -3.83 -6.45
N SER A 146 4.55 -3.64 -7.66
CA SER A 146 5.35 -3.51 -8.88
C SER A 146 6.22 -2.26 -8.86
N ALA A 147 7.01 -2.07 -9.92
CA ALA A 147 7.72 -0.83 -10.17
C ALA A 147 6.78 0.39 -10.10
N SER A 148 7.00 1.25 -9.11
CA SER A 148 6.47 2.61 -9.12
C SER A 148 7.54 3.57 -9.64
N ARG A 149 7.10 4.51 -10.47
CA ARG A 149 7.90 5.68 -10.84
C ARG A 149 7.17 6.94 -10.47
N ILE A 150 7.94 7.90 -9.96
CA ILE A 150 7.52 9.27 -9.74
C ILE A 150 8.48 10.18 -10.52
N ALA A 151 7.93 11.10 -11.30
CA ALA A 151 8.64 12.25 -11.85
C ALA A 151 7.79 13.50 -11.59
N TYR A 152 8.39 14.60 -11.19
CA TYR A 152 7.68 15.84 -10.91
C TYR A 152 8.52 17.07 -11.31
N ASN A 153 7.81 18.14 -11.61
CA ASN A 153 8.38 19.43 -11.96
C ASN A 153 8.93 20.08 -10.67
N THR A 154 10.20 20.52 -10.70
CA THR A 154 10.81 21.16 -9.53
C THR A 154 10.28 22.57 -9.28
N ALA A 155 9.69 23.21 -10.30
CA ALA A 155 8.98 24.47 -10.15
C ALA A 155 7.70 24.31 -9.33
N GLN A 156 7.41 25.33 -8.52
CA GLN A 156 6.32 25.35 -7.53
C GLN A 156 5.24 26.35 -7.94
N ALA A 157 3.98 26.01 -7.65
CA ALA A 157 2.86 26.94 -7.77
C ALA A 157 3.02 28.09 -6.75
N PRO A 158 2.79 29.37 -7.13
CA PRO A 158 2.94 30.50 -6.20
C PRO A 158 2.00 30.44 -4.98
N ASP A 159 0.84 29.79 -5.14
CA ASP A 159 0.00 29.31 -4.03
C ASP A 159 -0.10 27.79 -4.13
N ALA A 160 0.73 27.09 -3.34
CA ALA A 160 0.72 25.64 -3.27
C ALA A 160 -0.58 25.09 -2.67
N ILE A 161 -1.26 25.82 -1.79
CA ILE A 161 -2.47 25.33 -1.09
C ILE A 161 -3.63 25.27 -2.09
N SER A 162 -3.98 26.40 -2.71
CA SER A 162 -5.07 26.45 -3.70
C SER A 162 -4.77 25.55 -4.91
N PHE A 163 -3.49 25.46 -5.34
CA PHE A 163 -3.09 24.54 -6.39
C PHE A 163 -3.28 23.06 -6.00
N ASN A 164 -2.85 22.65 -4.81
CA ASN A 164 -3.03 21.28 -4.32
C ASN A 164 -4.52 20.90 -4.22
N GLU A 165 -5.37 21.83 -3.77
CA GLU A 165 -6.82 21.65 -3.65
C GLU A 165 -7.49 21.49 -5.01
N LYS A 166 -7.23 22.40 -5.96
CA LYS A 166 -7.77 22.31 -7.32
C LYS A 166 -7.24 21.10 -8.08
N ARG A 167 -5.98 20.73 -7.90
CA ARG A 167 -5.43 19.47 -8.42
C ARG A 167 -6.16 18.25 -7.85
N ARG A 168 -6.50 18.24 -6.56
CA ARG A 168 -7.27 17.14 -5.93
C ARG A 168 -8.67 17.04 -6.56
N GLU A 169 -9.41 18.14 -6.61
CA GLU A 169 -10.73 18.25 -7.26
C GLU A 169 -10.73 17.73 -8.70
N LEU A 170 -9.71 18.07 -9.49
CA LEU A 170 -9.54 17.55 -10.84
C LEU A 170 -9.31 16.03 -10.84
N LEU A 171 -8.37 15.53 -10.03
CA LEU A 171 -7.97 14.13 -10.04
C LEU A 171 -9.02 13.18 -9.44
N ASP A 172 -9.80 13.61 -8.45
CA ASP A 172 -10.94 12.83 -7.92
C ASP A 172 -11.97 12.55 -9.01
N ARG A 173 -12.38 13.60 -9.74
CA ARG A 173 -13.31 13.52 -10.87
C ARG A 173 -12.77 12.66 -12.02
N LEU A 174 -11.49 12.81 -12.37
CA LEU A 174 -10.86 12.00 -13.43
C LEU A 174 -10.69 10.53 -13.00
N ARG A 175 -10.41 10.24 -11.72
CA ARG A 175 -10.38 8.87 -11.19
C ARG A 175 -11.70 8.16 -11.42
N GLU A 176 -12.81 8.81 -11.07
CA GLU A 176 -14.16 8.24 -11.18
C GLU A 176 -14.58 8.05 -12.66
N GLU A 177 -14.26 9.00 -13.56
CA GLU A 177 -14.45 8.83 -15.01
C GLU A 177 -13.66 7.62 -15.55
N ALA A 178 -12.38 7.48 -15.18
CA ALA A 178 -11.54 6.38 -15.67
C ALA A 178 -11.95 5.02 -15.10
N ALA A 179 -12.29 4.95 -13.80
CA ALA A 179 -12.81 3.75 -13.16
C ALA A 179 -14.13 3.30 -13.81
N SER A 180 -15.00 4.26 -14.18
CA SER A 180 -16.27 4.04 -14.89
C SER A 180 -16.12 3.63 -16.37
N GLY A 181 -14.91 3.71 -16.94
CA GLY A 181 -14.65 3.32 -18.32
C GLY A 181 -14.96 1.84 -18.62
N THR A 182 -15.10 1.48 -19.89
CA THR A 182 -15.44 0.10 -20.30
C THR A 182 -14.19 -0.79 -20.41
N SER A 183 -14.39 -2.07 -20.72
CA SER A 183 -13.32 -3.01 -21.11
C SER A 183 -12.51 -2.60 -22.35
N ILE A 184 -12.96 -1.56 -23.05
CA ILE A 184 -12.28 -0.96 -24.20
C ILE A 184 -11.30 0.12 -23.74
N ARG A 185 -11.69 1.00 -22.80
CA ARG A 185 -10.83 2.09 -22.31
C ARG A 185 -11.22 2.54 -20.90
N LYS A 186 -10.21 2.64 -20.03
CA LYS A 186 -10.30 3.21 -18.67
C LYS A 186 -9.34 4.39 -18.54
N SER A 187 -9.67 5.48 -19.25
CA SER A 187 -8.84 6.68 -19.33
C SER A 187 -9.68 7.94 -19.23
N ALA A 188 -9.24 8.89 -18.41
CA ALA A 188 -9.90 10.18 -18.21
C ALA A 188 -8.89 11.33 -18.32
N GLY A 189 -9.32 12.47 -18.84
CA GLY A 189 -8.48 13.66 -18.93
C GLY A 189 -9.29 14.92 -19.20
N GLY A 190 -8.82 16.04 -18.66
CA GLY A 190 -9.52 17.32 -18.68
C GLY A 190 -8.83 18.35 -17.79
N ASP A 191 -9.49 19.49 -17.51
CA ASP A 191 -8.86 20.63 -16.85
C ASP A 191 -9.62 21.23 -15.66
N VAL A 192 -8.92 22.08 -14.90
CA VAL A 192 -9.50 23.01 -13.93
C VAL A 192 -8.67 24.30 -13.87
N LYS A 193 -9.33 25.44 -13.67
CA LYS A 193 -8.68 26.77 -13.63
C LYS A 193 -8.54 27.26 -12.19
N LEU A 194 -7.38 27.83 -11.86
CA LEU A 194 -7.20 28.61 -10.64
C LEU A 194 -7.74 30.03 -10.83
N GLY A 195 -8.23 30.61 -9.73
CA GLY A 195 -8.68 32.00 -9.68
C GLY A 195 -7.52 32.99 -9.49
N SER A 196 -7.84 34.28 -9.56
CA SER A 196 -6.92 35.37 -9.23
C SER A 196 -6.35 35.19 -7.80
N PRO A 197 -5.06 35.52 -7.56
CA PRO A 197 -4.19 36.34 -8.41
C PRO A 197 -3.44 35.58 -9.53
N ASN A 198 -3.50 34.25 -9.59
CA ASN A 198 -2.66 33.45 -10.50
C ASN A 198 -3.50 32.58 -11.45
N THR A 199 -3.80 33.10 -12.65
CA THR A 199 -4.62 32.42 -13.67
C THR A 199 -3.83 31.33 -14.41
N TYR A 200 -3.64 30.18 -13.76
CA TYR A 200 -3.14 28.95 -14.39
C TYR A 200 -4.26 27.91 -14.58
N THR A 201 -4.14 27.09 -15.61
CA THR A 201 -5.03 25.93 -15.83
C THR A 201 -4.23 24.66 -15.53
N ILE A 202 -4.73 23.82 -14.63
CA ILE A 202 -4.16 22.49 -14.38
C ILE A 202 -4.83 21.52 -15.36
N TYR A 203 -4.03 20.84 -16.18
CA TYR A 203 -4.46 19.75 -17.03
C TYR A 203 -4.13 18.43 -16.35
N GLY A 204 -5.07 17.48 -16.40
CA GLY A 204 -4.94 16.17 -15.77
C GLY A 204 -5.25 15.05 -16.75
N LEU A 205 -4.59 13.90 -16.55
CA LEU A 205 -4.74 12.69 -17.32
C LEU A 205 -4.48 11.48 -16.43
N VAL A 206 -5.41 10.53 -16.40
CA VAL A 206 -5.28 9.27 -15.65
C VAL A 206 -5.67 8.09 -16.55
N ASP A 207 -4.96 6.96 -16.40
CA ASP A 207 -5.21 5.74 -17.16
C ASP A 207 -5.12 4.51 -16.25
N CYS A 208 -5.95 3.50 -16.52
CA CYS A 208 -5.84 2.11 -16.03
C CYS A 208 -5.80 1.15 -17.22
N PHE A 209 -5.29 -0.08 -17.02
CA PHE A 209 -5.52 -1.14 -18.00
C PHE A 209 -7.04 -1.46 -18.11
N PRO A 210 -7.64 -1.52 -19.31
CA PRO A 210 -9.09 -1.68 -19.46
C PRO A 210 -9.71 -2.96 -18.90
N ASP A 211 -8.92 -4.05 -18.76
CA ASP A 211 -9.39 -5.33 -18.19
C ASP A 211 -9.45 -5.35 -16.66
N MET A 212 -9.09 -4.25 -15.98
CA MET A 212 -9.31 -4.09 -14.55
C MET A 212 -10.80 -3.91 -14.23
N SER A 213 -11.24 -4.29 -13.02
CA SER A 213 -12.57 -3.89 -12.53
C SER A 213 -12.64 -2.39 -12.23
N TYR A 214 -13.85 -1.83 -12.06
CA TYR A 214 -14.04 -0.47 -11.53
C TYR A 214 -13.22 -0.26 -10.26
N PHE A 215 -13.42 -1.15 -9.28
CA PHE A 215 -12.79 -1.10 -7.96
C PHE A 215 -11.26 -1.19 -8.05
N ASN A 216 -10.73 -2.09 -8.89
CA ASN A 216 -9.29 -2.25 -9.06
C ASN A 216 -8.64 -0.99 -9.66
N CYS A 217 -9.32 -0.33 -10.60
CA CYS A 217 -8.83 0.92 -11.21
C CYS A 217 -8.91 2.09 -10.22
N ASP A 218 -10.04 2.28 -9.54
CA ASP A 218 -10.22 3.33 -8.53
C ASP A 218 -9.19 3.20 -7.39
N VAL A 219 -9.02 2.01 -6.82
CA VAL A 219 -8.00 1.74 -5.77
C VAL A 219 -6.58 2.01 -6.27
N CYS A 220 -6.26 1.66 -7.51
CA CYS A 220 -4.94 1.91 -8.09
C CYS A 220 -4.66 3.41 -8.22
N LEU A 221 -5.60 4.16 -8.81
CA LEU A 221 -5.48 5.60 -9.01
C LEU A 221 -5.53 6.38 -7.68
N SER A 222 -6.42 6.02 -6.76
CA SER A 222 -6.50 6.58 -5.41
C SER A 222 -5.18 6.43 -4.65
N ARG A 223 -4.51 5.26 -4.77
CA ARG A 223 -3.17 5.04 -4.21
C ARG A 223 -2.07 5.86 -4.90
N LEU A 224 -2.17 6.20 -6.19
CA LEU A 224 -1.24 7.16 -6.80
C LEU A 224 -1.52 8.58 -6.29
N GLN A 225 -2.79 8.96 -6.19
CA GLN A 225 -3.24 10.29 -5.76
C GLN A 225 -2.84 10.58 -4.30
N SER A 226 -2.87 9.58 -3.41
CA SER A 226 -2.43 9.72 -2.01
C SER A 226 -0.93 9.88 -1.82
N ASN A 227 -0.11 9.60 -2.84
CA ASN A 227 1.33 9.89 -2.83
C ASN A 227 1.67 11.34 -3.27
N LEU A 228 0.73 12.06 -3.90
CA LEU A 228 0.97 13.44 -4.36
C LEU A 228 1.35 14.43 -3.24
N PRO A 229 0.76 14.38 -2.02
CA PRO A 229 1.16 15.26 -0.92
C PRO A 229 2.57 15.02 -0.39
N SER A 230 3.14 13.82 -0.56
CA SER A 230 4.48 13.48 -0.06
C SER A 230 5.57 13.63 -1.11
N CYS A 231 5.30 13.30 -2.38
CA CYS A 231 6.29 13.44 -3.46
C CYS A 231 6.30 14.84 -4.10
N CYS A 232 5.13 15.47 -4.17
CA CYS A 232 4.79 16.40 -5.24
C CYS A 232 3.92 17.55 -4.71
N ASN A 233 4.11 17.92 -3.44
CA ASN A 233 3.46 19.05 -2.79
C ASN A 233 3.81 20.34 -3.54
N GLY A 234 2.81 21.14 -3.93
CA GLY A 234 3.00 22.44 -4.62
C GLY A 234 3.60 22.39 -6.03
N SER A 235 4.10 21.23 -6.49
CA SER A 235 4.68 21.07 -7.82
C SER A 235 3.68 21.39 -8.94
N ILE A 236 4.09 22.14 -9.95
CA ILE A 236 3.22 22.53 -11.08
C ILE A 236 2.89 21.37 -12.05
N GLY A 237 3.56 20.22 -11.92
CA GLY A 237 3.28 19.03 -12.71
C GLY A 237 3.92 17.78 -12.14
N ALA A 238 3.24 16.63 -12.21
CA ALA A 238 3.85 15.35 -11.86
C ALA A 238 3.20 14.16 -12.57
N ARG A 239 4.04 13.17 -12.88
CA ARG A 239 3.67 11.87 -13.43
C ARG A 239 4.03 10.77 -12.45
N LEU A 240 3.02 10.08 -11.96
CA LEU A 240 3.12 8.90 -11.10
C LEU A 240 2.61 7.70 -11.90
N THR A 241 3.34 6.59 -11.89
CA THR A 241 3.00 5.41 -12.71
C THR A 241 3.41 4.13 -11.99
N VAL A 242 2.53 3.12 -12.05
CA VAL A 242 2.81 1.72 -11.72
C VAL A 242 2.50 0.84 -12.94
N THR A 243 2.62 -0.49 -12.85
CA THR A 243 2.24 -1.38 -13.97
C THR A 243 0.79 -1.17 -14.40
N SER A 244 -0.14 -1.08 -13.45
CA SER A 244 -1.57 -1.20 -13.73
C SER A 244 -2.30 0.12 -13.99
N CYS A 245 -1.75 1.26 -13.56
CA CYS A 245 -2.34 2.59 -13.74
C CYS A 245 -1.31 3.74 -13.69
N GLN A 246 -1.70 4.94 -14.17
CA GLN A 246 -0.94 6.19 -14.01
C GLN A 246 -1.82 7.39 -13.65
N ILE A 247 -1.20 8.38 -13.01
CA ILE A 247 -1.69 9.77 -12.90
C ILE A 247 -0.64 10.70 -13.52
N ASN A 248 -1.09 11.68 -14.31
CA ASN A 248 -0.27 12.76 -14.83
C ASN A 248 -1.03 14.09 -14.71
N TYR A 249 -0.34 15.17 -14.33
CA TYR A 249 -0.87 16.54 -14.43
C TYR A 249 0.25 17.54 -14.71
N GLU A 250 -0.07 18.67 -15.33
CA GLU A 250 0.85 19.77 -15.65
C GLU A 250 0.05 21.07 -15.84
N ILE A 251 0.68 22.25 -15.74
CA ILE A 251 0.05 23.55 -16.08
C ILE A 251 0.01 23.84 -17.60
N HIS A 252 0.38 22.88 -18.43
CA HIS A 252 0.39 23.00 -19.89
C HIS A 252 -0.38 21.81 -20.52
N PRO A 253 -1.06 22.00 -21.67
CA PRO A 253 -1.84 20.94 -22.29
C PRO A 253 -0.98 19.71 -22.63
N LEU A 254 -1.31 18.57 -22.01
CA LEU A 254 -0.56 17.31 -22.22
C LEU A 254 -0.71 16.76 -23.64
N TYR A 255 -1.91 16.89 -24.22
CA TYR A 255 -2.20 16.60 -25.63
C TYR A 255 -3.30 17.54 -26.11
N ALA A 256 -3.27 17.96 -27.38
CA ALA A 256 -4.28 18.87 -27.95
C ALA A 256 -5.71 18.30 -27.88
N ALA A 257 -5.86 16.97 -27.99
CA ALA A 257 -7.15 16.27 -27.90
C ALA A 257 -7.71 16.12 -26.47
N LEU A 258 -7.04 16.67 -25.43
CA LEU A 258 -7.59 16.81 -24.08
C LEU A 258 -8.18 18.20 -23.81
N LEU A 259 -8.15 19.10 -24.80
CA LEU A 259 -8.75 20.43 -24.68
C LEU A 259 -10.23 20.38 -25.04
N SER A 260 -11.06 21.03 -24.22
CA SER A 260 -12.45 21.34 -24.61
C SER A 260 -12.44 22.16 -25.91
N PRO A 261 -13.33 21.88 -26.88
CA PRO A 261 -13.34 22.58 -28.16
C PRO A 261 -13.57 24.09 -27.96
N PRO A 262 -12.84 24.97 -28.67
CA PRO A 262 -13.06 26.40 -28.58
C PRO A 262 -14.47 26.77 -29.09
N PRO A 263 -15.08 27.86 -28.58
CA PRO A 263 -16.35 28.35 -29.11
C PRO A 263 -16.19 28.69 -30.60
N PRO A 264 -17.26 28.51 -31.41
CA PRO A 264 -17.18 28.67 -32.86
C PRO A 264 -16.77 30.09 -33.25
N LEU A 265 -15.66 30.20 -33.98
CA LEU A 265 -15.23 31.44 -34.61
C LEU A 265 -16.26 31.89 -35.67
N PRO A 266 -16.48 33.20 -35.87
CA PRO A 266 -17.33 33.71 -36.93
C PRO A 266 -16.77 33.31 -38.32
N PRO A 267 -17.64 33.19 -39.35
CA PRO A 267 -17.24 32.62 -40.63
C PRO A 267 -16.17 33.46 -41.35
N PRO A 268 -15.15 32.83 -41.96
CA PRO A 268 -14.12 33.53 -42.69
C PRO A 268 -14.67 34.13 -44.00
N SER A 269 -14.26 35.37 -44.31
CA SER A 269 -14.46 35.97 -45.62
C SER A 269 -13.62 35.27 -46.69
N ALA A 270 -14.09 35.30 -47.94
CA ALA A 270 -13.55 34.50 -49.04
C ALA A 270 -12.06 34.76 -49.35
N PRO A 271 -11.29 33.73 -49.78
CA PRO A 271 -9.90 33.87 -50.15
C PRO A 271 -9.72 34.52 -51.53
N ASN A 272 -8.72 35.39 -51.68
CA ASN A 272 -8.19 35.77 -52.98
C ASN A 272 -6.87 35.04 -53.24
N LEU A 273 -6.73 34.50 -54.46
CA LEU A 273 -5.51 33.86 -54.92
C LEU A 273 -4.45 34.91 -55.28
N PHE A 274 -3.16 34.55 -55.17
CA PHE A 274 -2.19 34.45 -56.28
C PHE A 274 -0.77 34.09 -55.74
N PRO A 275 0.24 33.74 -56.58
CA PRO A 275 1.16 32.64 -56.27
C PRO A 275 2.60 33.15 -55.93
N PRO A 276 3.61 32.28 -55.72
CA PRO A 276 4.82 32.65 -54.99
C PRO A 276 5.87 33.37 -55.84
N SER A 277 6.75 34.10 -55.15
CA SER A 277 8.06 34.51 -55.66
C SER A 277 9.16 34.13 -54.66
N SER A 278 10.30 33.71 -55.20
CA SER A 278 11.54 33.41 -54.48
C SER A 278 12.65 34.37 -54.97
N PRO A 279 13.95 34.15 -54.68
CA PRO A 279 14.57 34.75 -53.50
C PRO A 279 15.71 35.74 -53.84
N SER A 280 16.17 36.49 -52.83
CA SER A 280 17.51 37.11 -52.79
C SER A 280 18.03 37.11 -51.35
N THR A 281 19.28 36.80 -50.98
CA THR A 281 20.63 36.78 -51.60
C THR A 281 21.38 38.11 -51.62
N LEU A 282 22.18 38.32 -50.57
CA LEU A 282 23.50 38.97 -50.50
C LEU A 282 24.20 38.30 -49.27
N GLU A 283 25.42 37.74 -49.28
CA GLU A 283 26.72 38.19 -49.80
C GLU A 283 27.23 39.50 -49.13
N ASN A 284 28.50 39.69 -48.72
CA ASN A 284 29.74 38.89 -48.71
C ASN A 284 30.78 39.56 -47.73
N ASN A 285 31.98 39.09 -47.33
CA ASN A 285 32.79 37.87 -47.58
C ASN A 285 33.87 37.69 -46.46
N GLY A 286 34.21 36.45 -46.07
CA GLY A 286 35.55 36.05 -45.58
C GLY A 286 36.00 36.41 -44.13
N ASN A 287 37.13 35.88 -43.62
CA ASN A 287 37.92 34.75 -44.13
C ASN A 287 38.77 34.05 -43.03
N THR A 288 39.04 32.76 -43.26
CA THR A 288 39.94 31.80 -42.56
C THR A 288 40.88 32.25 -41.42
N THR A 289 40.90 31.45 -40.33
CA THR A 289 42.09 30.63 -40.01
C THR A 289 41.73 29.40 -39.13
N ARG A 290 42.52 28.32 -39.23
CA ARG A 290 42.34 27.03 -38.54
C ARG A 290 43.66 26.65 -37.82
N THR A 291 43.62 25.62 -36.97
CA THR A 291 44.81 24.91 -36.44
C THR A 291 45.47 25.50 -35.17
N VAL A 292 44.67 25.76 -34.13
CA VAL A 292 45.16 25.85 -32.73
C VAL A 292 44.32 25.00 -31.78
N ILE A 293 42.99 25.10 -31.87
CA ILE A 293 42.03 24.52 -30.90
C ILE A 293 42.19 23.00 -30.69
N ILE A 294 42.46 22.23 -31.76
CA ILE A 294 42.48 20.75 -31.70
C ILE A 294 43.58 20.25 -30.75
N VAL A 295 44.79 20.84 -30.79
CA VAL A 295 45.93 20.40 -29.96
C VAL A 295 45.64 20.63 -28.47
N VAL A 296 45.02 21.77 -28.13
CA VAL A 296 44.68 22.12 -26.74
C VAL A 296 43.61 21.16 -26.18
N VAL A 297 42.58 20.86 -26.96
CA VAL A 297 41.51 19.93 -26.54
C VAL A 297 42.05 18.51 -26.33
N SER A 298 42.96 18.02 -27.18
CA SER A 298 43.62 16.72 -26.99
C SER A 298 44.46 16.65 -25.71
N ILE A 299 45.18 17.72 -25.36
CA ILE A 299 45.99 17.75 -24.12
C ILE A 299 45.11 17.80 -22.87
N VAL A 300 44.06 18.63 -22.85
CA VAL A 300 43.14 18.76 -21.71
C VAL A 300 42.37 17.46 -21.47
N SER A 301 41.86 16.83 -22.52
CA SER A 301 41.15 15.54 -22.41
C SER A 301 42.07 14.41 -21.92
N ALA A 302 43.30 14.33 -22.41
CA ALA A 302 44.29 13.35 -21.92
C ALA A 302 44.59 13.54 -20.42
N LEU A 303 44.76 14.78 -19.95
CA LEU A 303 44.99 15.09 -18.54
C LEU A 303 43.79 14.70 -17.66
N ILE A 304 42.56 14.97 -18.10
CA ILE A 304 41.34 14.56 -17.38
C ILE A 304 41.25 13.03 -17.28
N ILE A 305 41.57 12.30 -18.36
CA ILE A 305 41.60 10.83 -18.37
C ILE A 305 42.67 10.29 -17.40
N ILE A 306 43.87 10.87 -17.36
CA ILE A 306 44.94 10.48 -16.43
C ILE A 306 44.51 10.70 -14.98
N VAL A 307 43.89 11.85 -14.66
CA VAL A 307 43.35 12.13 -13.30
C VAL A 307 42.24 11.15 -12.93
N GLY A 308 41.32 10.86 -13.85
CA GLY A 308 40.27 9.85 -13.67
C GLY A 308 40.83 8.45 -13.39
N ILE A 309 41.84 8.01 -14.15
CA ILE A 309 42.53 6.74 -13.94
C ILE A 309 43.25 6.73 -12.58
N CYS A 310 43.91 7.82 -12.18
CA CYS A 310 44.53 7.93 -10.85
C CYS A 310 43.51 7.86 -9.71
N ILE A 311 42.33 8.45 -9.85
CA ILE A 311 41.23 8.37 -8.87
C ILE A 311 40.71 6.93 -8.81
N VAL A 312 40.37 6.31 -9.95
CA VAL A 312 39.90 4.92 -10.01
C VAL A 312 40.94 3.94 -9.46
N ALA A 313 42.23 4.15 -9.73
CA ALA A 313 43.31 3.32 -9.18
C ALA A 313 43.46 3.48 -7.65
N ARG A 314 43.31 4.70 -7.11
CA ARG A 314 43.33 4.95 -5.66
C ARG A 314 42.09 4.35 -4.96
N LEU A 315 40.92 4.43 -5.57
CA LEU A 315 39.70 3.81 -5.06
C LEU A 315 39.75 2.28 -5.10
N ARG A 316 40.19 1.67 -6.23
CA ARG A 316 40.37 0.22 -6.34
C ARG A 316 41.42 -0.32 -5.35
N LYS A 317 42.52 0.42 -5.12
CA LYS A 317 43.51 0.07 -4.08
C LYS A 317 42.97 0.16 -2.63
N ARG A 318 41.80 0.77 -2.39
CA ARG A 318 41.19 0.88 -1.05
C ARG A 318 40.19 -0.24 -0.69
N LYS A 319 39.73 -1.05 -1.65
CA LYS A 319 38.78 -2.17 -1.39
C LYS A 319 39.38 -3.58 -1.51
N HIS A 320 40.64 -3.73 -1.94
CA HIS A 320 41.25 -5.04 -2.27
C HIS A 320 42.30 -5.58 -1.27
N ARG A 321 42.17 -5.19 0.01
CA ARG A 321 42.73 -5.89 1.20
C ARG A 321 41.57 -5.90 2.21
N ARG A 322 41.10 -7.02 2.77
CA ARG A 322 41.70 -8.34 3.05
C ARG A 322 40.83 -9.51 2.51
N PRO A 323 41.36 -10.73 2.36
CA PRO A 323 40.59 -11.96 2.11
C PRO A 323 40.40 -12.86 3.36
N LEU A 324 39.64 -13.96 3.16
CA LEU A 324 39.62 -15.22 3.93
C LEU A 324 38.72 -15.34 5.20
N GLN A 325 37.47 -15.76 4.97
CA GLN A 325 36.85 -17.04 5.42
C GLN A 325 36.74 -17.42 6.92
N ASN A 326 35.57 -18.02 7.25
CA ASN A 326 35.18 -18.82 8.43
C ASN A 326 34.69 -18.14 9.73
N LEU A 327 33.75 -18.86 10.37
CA LEU A 327 33.08 -18.65 11.68
C LEU A 327 32.16 -17.41 11.75
N GLU A 328 30.95 -17.50 12.33
CA GLU A 328 30.57 -17.71 13.75
C GLU A 328 31.03 -16.57 14.67
N THR A 329 30.31 -16.40 15.79
CA THR A 329 30.67 -15.51 16.90
C THR A 329 30.65 -14.00 16.60
N VAL A 330 29.45 -13.41 16.66
CA VAL A 330 29.27 -12.04 17.24
C VAL A 330 28.48 -12.14 18.54
N ALA A 331 29.07 -12.95 19.44
CA ALA A 331 29.02 -12.78 20.88
C ALA A 331 30.42 -12.27 21.28
N HIS A 332 30.65 -11.35 22.24
CA HIS A 332 29.78 -10.72 23.22
C HIS A 332 30.07 -9.21 23.34
N GLY A 333 29.24 -8.52 24.13
CA GLY A 333 29.42 -7.13 24.56
C GLY A 333 28.06 -6.43 24.66
N ASP A 334 27.28 -6.62 25.73
CA ASP A 334 27.55 -7.30 27.01
C ASP A 334 26.31 -8.10 27.46
N ALA A 335 26.53 -9.36 27.88
CA ALA A 335 25.59 -10.39 28.37
C ALA A 335 26.06 -11.78 27.89
N THR A 336 26.53 -12.65 28.80
CA THR A 336 27.02 -13.99 28.43
C THR A 336 25.93 -15.06 28.31
N ASP A 337 24.72 -14.81 28.82
CA ASP A 337 23.74 -15.87 29.06
C ASP A 337 22.62 -15.96 28.01
N GLU A 338 22.42 -14.96 27.13
CA GLU A 338 21.23 -14.93 26.26
C GLU A 338 21.32 -15.80 24.99
N ILE A 339 22.53 -16.15 24.51
CA ILE A 339 22.70 -16.73 23.17
C ILE A 339 22.46 -18.25 23.12
N SER A 340 22.68 -18.97 24.23
CA SER A 340 22.35 -20.41 24.34
C SER A 340 20.84 -20.69 24.24
N SER A 341 20.00 -19.68 24.47
CA SER A 341 18.54 -19.83 24.48
C SER A 341 17.92 -20.11 23.10
N VAL A 342 18.54 -19.63 22.02
CA VAL A 342 17.92 -19.61 20.69
C VAL A 342 18.08 -20.94 19.94
N GLU A 343 19.23 -21.61 20.08
CA GLU A 343 19.45 -22.93 19.46
C GLU A 343 18.60 -24.03 20.14
N THR A 344 18.26 -23.85 21.42
CA THR A 344 17.53 -24.82 22.26
C THR A 344 16.04 -24.98 21.87
N ILE A 345 15.52 -24.18 20.94
CA ILE A 345 14.10 -24.11 20.55
C ILE A 345 13.84 -24.29 19.05
N GLN A 346 14.84 -24.70 18.26
CA GLN A 346 14.64 -25.05 16.86
C GLN A 346 14.20 -26.53 16.72
N PHE A 347 13.04 -26.75 16.10
CA PHE A 347 12.53 -28.07 15.76
C PHE A 347 13.02 -28.52 14.37
N ASN A 348 13.29 -29.82 14.23
CA ASN A 348 13.56 -30.45 12.93
C ASN A 348 12.27 -30.51 12.09
N PHE A 349 12.36 -30.23 10.79
CA PHE A 349 11.20 -30.24 9.89
C PHE A 349 10.51 -31.59 9.85
N ASP A 350 11.25 -32.69 9.75
CA ASP A 350 10.71 -34.04 9.63
C ASP A 350 9.91 -34.45 10.88
N THR A 351 10.36 -34.02 12.07
CA THR A 351 9.62 -34.22 13.33
C THR A 351 8.30 -33.44 13.36
N ILE A 352 8.27 -32.22 12.79
CA ILE A 352 7.03 -31.43 12.69
C ILE A 352 6.12 -31.98 11.59
N LYS A 353 6.69 -32.47 10.50
CA LYS A 353 6.02 -33.13 9.38
C LYS A 353 5.30 -34.41 9.84
N GLU A 354 5.99 -35.26 10.59
CA GLU A 354 5.41 -36.44 11.24
C GLU A 354 4.33 -36.04 12.24
N ALA A 355 4.62 -35.06 13.10
CA ALA A 355 3.68 -34.60 14.14
C ALA A 355 2.39 -33.99 13.59
N THR A 356 2.34 -33.52 12.33
CA THR A 356 1.14 -32.94 11.67
C THR A 356 0.54 -33.83 10.58
N ASP A 357 1.07 -35.06 10.39
CA ASP A 357 0.69 -35.99 9.31
C ASP A 357 0.84 -35.35 7.91
N ASP A 358 2.07 -34.96 7.55
CA ASP A 358 2.44 -34.21 6.32
C ASP A 358 1.58 -32.96 6.08
N PHE A 359 1.23 -32.25 7.17
CA PHE A 359 0.32 -31.10 7.12
C PHE A 359 -1.04 -31.42 6.48
N SER A 360 -1.57 -32.62 6.76
CA SER A 360 -2.89 -33.08 6.31
C SER A 360 -3.99 -32.05 6.60
N ASP A 361 -4.90 -31.86 5.63
CA ASP A 361 -6.07 -31.00 5.81
C ASP A 361 -7.01 -31.49 6.93
N GLU A 362 -6.94 -32.77 7.35
CA GLU A 362 -7.66 -33.27 8.53
C GLU A 362 -7.15 -32.65 9.85
N ASN A 363 -5.87 -32.31 9.91
CA ASN A 363 -5.25 -31.66 11.06
C ASN A 363 -5.40 -30.13 11.01
N LYS A 364 -6.01 -29.55 9.98
CA LYS A 364 -6.03 -28.10 9.75
C LYS A 364 -7.01 -27.38 10.68
N LEU A 365 -6.48 -26.56 11.57
CA LEU A 365 -7.23 -25.75 12.53
C LEU A 365 -7.79 -24.46 11.90
N GLY A 366 -7.14 -23.96 10.85
CA GLY A 366 -7.59 -22.78 10.12
C GLY A 366 -6.56 -22.29 9.10
N GLN A 367 -6.95 -21.29 8.31
CA GLN A 367 -6.08 -20.63 7.34
C GLN A 367 -6.44 -19.16 7.23
N GLY A 368 -5.44 -18.29 7.28
CA GLY A 368 -5.58 -16.83 7.16
C GLY A 368 -4.58 -16.25 6.17
N GLY A 369 -4.51 -14.92 6.09
CA GLY A 369 -3.58 -14.21 5.19
C GLY A 369 -2.09 -14.46 5.47
N PHE A 370 -1.77 -15.03 6.64
CA PHE A 370 -0.40 -15.29 7.11
C PHE A 370 0.00 -16.77 7.00
N GLY A 371 -0.86 -17.63 6.46
CA GLY A 371 -0.61 -19.07 6.30
C GLY A 371 -1.69 -19.97 6.89
N ALA A 372 -1.40 -21.27 6.93
CA ALA A 372 -2.27 -22.30 7.50
C ALA A 372 -1.77 -22.75 8.88
N VAL A 373 -2.70 -23.07 9.78
CA VAL A 373 -2.40 -23.56 11.13
C VAL A 373 -2.89 -24.99 11.26
N TYR A 374 -1.99 -25.88 11.67
CA TYR A 374 -2.25 -27.31 11.81
C TYR A 374 -2.14 -27.74 13.28
N ARG A 375 -3.00 -28.66 13.70
CA ARG A 375 -2.82 -29.41 14.94
C ARG A 375 -1.67 -30.39 14.73
N GLY A 376 -0.87 -30.58 15.77
CA GLY A 376 0.09 -31.67 15.79
C GLY A 376 0.14 -32.40 17.13
N LYS A 377 0.89 -33.49 17.14
CA LYS A 377 1.25 -34.25 18.35
C LYS A 377 2.72 -34.67 18.25
N LEU A 378 3.55 -34.09 19.11
CA LEU A 378 4.98 -34.43 19.19
C LEU A 378 5.19 -35.86 19.73
N PRO A 379 6.37 -36.49 19.47
CA PRO A 379 6.67 -37.84 19.96
C PRO A 379 6.59 -38.02 21.49
N ASN A 380 6.76 -36.94 22.26
CA ASN A 380 6.56 -36.92 23.72
C ASN A 380 5.08 -36.93 24.15
N GLY A 381 4.15 -36.99 23.19
CA GLY A 381 2.69 -36.96 23.41
C GLY A 381 2.07 -35.56 23.45
N GLN A 382 2.88 -34.49 23.46
CA GLN A 382 2.40 -33.11 23.59
C GLN A 382 1.66 -32.63 22.34
N HIS A 383 0.46 -32.09 22.52
CA HIS A 383 -0.26 -31.41 21.44
C HIS A 383 0.29 -30.00 21.19
N ILE A 384 0.42 -29.67 19.91
CA ILE A 384 0.96 -28.40 19.40
C ILE A 384 0.05 -27.80 18.33
N ALA A 385 0.19 -26.50 18.08
CA ALA A 385 -0.35 -25.82 16.92
C ALA A 385 0.80 -25.30 16.05
N VAL A 386 0.81 -25.62 14.76
CA VAL A 386 1.90 -25.33 13.82
C VAL A 386 1.41 -24.35 12.77
N LYS A 387 1.84 -23.09 12.87
CA LYS A 387 1.58 -22.04 11.87
C LYS A 387 2.64 -22.15 10.78
N ARG A 388 2.25 -22.65 9.60
CA ARG A 388 3.08 -22.75 8.39
C ARG A 388 2.84 -21.51 7.53
N LEU A 389 3.83 -20.62 7.50
CA LEU A 389 3.71 -19.35 6.77
C LEU A 389 3.77 -19.58 5.25
N ALA A 390 3.14 -18.69 4.48
CA ALA A 390 3.07 -18.84 3.03
C ALA A 390 4.40 -18.45 2.34
N ASN A 391 5.00 -19.41 1.63
CA ASN A 391 6.36 -19.34 1.03
C ASN A 391 6.61 -18.14 0.08
N ASN A 392 5.58 -17.46 -0.41
CA ASN A 392 5.66 -16.53 -1.54
C ASN A 392 5.47 -15.05 -1.14
N SER A 393 5.79 -14.64 0.09
CA SER A 393 5.69 -13.23 0.50
C SER A 393 6.88 -12.71 1.30
N GLN A 394 7.38 -11.52 0.93
CA GLN A 394 8.33 -10.74 1.74
C GLN A 394 7.76 -10.37 3.12
N GLN A 395 6.44 -10.48 3.29
CA GLN A 395 5.77 -10.31 4.58
C GLN A 395 6.03 -11.50 5.51
N GLY A 396 5.96 -12.73 5.01
CA GLY A 396 6.14 -13.95 5.82
C GLY A 396 7.50 -14.02 6.51
N ASP A 397 8.60 -13.70 5.83
CA ASP A 397 9.93 -13.64 6.46
C ASP A 397 10.05 -12.51 7.51
N VAL A 398 9.27 -11.43 7.39
CA VAL A 398 9.21 -10.34 8.39
C VAL A 398 8.35 -10.75 9.59
N GLU A 399 7.22 -11.42 9.36
CA GLU A 399 6.36 -11.95 10.43
C GLU A 399 7.06 -13.06 11.21
N PHE A 400 7.74 -13.98 10.52
CA PHE A 400 8.57 -15.02 11.14
C PHE A 400 9.64 -14.41 12.07
N LYS A 401 10.37 -13.41 11.58
CA LYS A 401 11.39 -12.71 12.38
C LYS A 401 10.78 -11.98 13.57
N ASN A 402 9.61 -11.36 13.42
CA ASN A 402 8.92 -10.72 14.55
C ASN A 402 8.50 -11.78 15.58
N GLU A 403 7.80 -12.83 15.19
CA GLU A 403 7.28 -13.85 16.12
C GLU A 403 8.39 -14.62 16.85
N VAL A 404 9.48 -14.99 16.15
CA VAL A 404 10.66 -15.64 16.78
C VAL A 404 11.40 -14.68 17.72
N LEU A 405 11.61 -13.42 17.35
CA LEU A 405 12.36 -12.47 18.18
C LEU A 405 11.55 -11.97 19.39
N LEU A 406 10.22 -11.88 19.26
CA LEU A 406 9.30 -11.49 20.32
C LEU A 406 8.99 -12.64 21.29
N VAL A 407 8.37 -13.71 20.79
CA VAL A 407 7.53 -14.58 21.62
C VAL A 407 8.35 -15.54 22.48
N VAL A 408 9.62 -15.79 22.11
CA VAL A 408 10.59 -16.51 22.94
C VAL A 408 10.80 -15.83 24.31
N LYS A 409 10.62 -14.49 24.38
CA LYS A 409 10.76 -13.71 25.62
C LYS A 409 9.41 -13.42 26.31
N LEU A 410 8.28 -13.90 25.77
CA LEU A 410 6.93 -13.64 26.31
C LEU A 410 6.40 -14.84 27.10
N GLN A 411 6.24 -14.66 28.41
CA GLN A 411 5.70 -15.68 29.32
C GLN A 411 4.64 -15.06 30.23
N HIS A 412 3.38 -15.11 29.80
CA HIS A 412 2.24 -14.65 30.60
C HIS A 412 1.00 -15.51 30.36
N ARG A 413 0.18 -15.72 31.40
CA ARG A 413 -0.97 -16.65 31.37
C ARG A 413 -1.99 -16.32 30.28
N ASN A 414 -2.14 -15.04 29.94
CA ASN A 414 -3.09 -14.54 28.94
C ASN A 414 -2.46 -14.26 27.56
N LEU A 415 -1.29 -14.83 27.26
CA LEU A 415 -0.72 -14.90 25.90
C LEU A 415 -0.64 -16.37 25.45
N VAL A 416 -0.61 -16.63 24.15
CA VAL A 416 -0.28 -17.95 23.58
C VAL A 416 1.24 -18.11 23.53
N ARG A 417 1.76 -19.16 24.15
CA ARG A 417 3.19 -19.44 24.22
C ARG A 417 3.72 -20.10 22.95
N LEU A 418 4.72 -19.47 22.33
CA LEU A 418 5.57 -20.12 21.33
C LEU A 418 6.44 -21.16 22.04
N LEU A 419 6.49 -22.37 21.51
CA LEU A 419 7.31 -23.49 21.98
C LEU A 419 8.65 -23.54 21.23
N GLY A 420 8.66 -23.06 19.98
CA GLY A 420 9.84 -23.02 19.13
C GLY A 420 9.48 -22.72 17.67
N PHE A 421 10.45 -22.87 16.78
CA PHE A 421 10.30 -22.63 15.34
C PHE A 421 10.99 -23.71 14.52
N CYS A 422 10.65 -23.82 13.23
CA CYS A 422 11.42 -24.61 12.26
C CYS A 422 11.80 -23.72 11.07
N LEU A 423 13.05 -23.86 10.62
CA LEU A 423 13.65 -23.10 9.53
C LEU A 423 14.45 -24.07 8.66
N GLN A 424 13.88 -24.50 7.53
CA GLN A 424 14.51 -25.48 6.64
C GLN A 424 14.24 -25.13 5.17
N GLY A 425 15.26 -24.59 4.49
CA GLY A 425 15.13 -24.10 3.11
C GLY A 425 14.10 -22.98 2.99
N ILE A 426 13.00 -23.24 2.27
CA ILE A 426 11.87 -22.31 2.13
C ILE A 426 10.88 -22.36 3.30
N GLU A 427 10.88 -23.43 4.10
CA GLU A 427 9.89 -23.62 5.15
C GLU A 427 10.09 -22.67 6.33
N ARG A 428 8.98 -22.20 6.87
CA ARG A 428 8.87 -21.24 7.99
C ARG A 428 7.73 -21.69 8.89
N LEU A 429 8.05 -22.47 9.91
CA LEU A 429 7.05 -23.01 10.84
C LEU A 429 7.21 -22.38 12.22
N LEU A 430 6.10 -21.99 12.83
CA LEU A 430 6.05 -21.51 14.21
C LEU A 430 5.22 -22.49 15.04
N ILE A 431 5.83 -23.04 16.09
CA ILE A 431 5.25 -24.11 16.90
C ILE A 431 4.76 -23.49 18.21
N TYR A 432 3.44 -23.51 18.40
CA TYR A 432 2.72 -22.95 19.54
C TYR A 432 2.12 -24.05 20.42
N GLU A 433 1.80 -23.70 21.67
CA GLU A 433 0.94 -24.55 22.51
C GLU A 433 -0.45 -24.73 21.87
N PHE A 434 -1.00 -25.95 21.92
CA PHE A 434 -2.35 -26.21 21.40
C PHE A 434 -3.41 -25.67 22.35
N VAL A 435 -4.18 -24.68 21.91
CA VAL A 435 -5.24 -24.02 22.70
C VAL A 435 -6.61 -24.58 22.24
N PRO A 436 -7.27 -25.44 23.05
CA PRO A 436 -8.21 -26.43 22.52
C PRO A 436 -9.58 -25.92 22.10
N ASN A 437 -10.07 -24.79 22.65
CA ASN A 437 -11.40 -24.28 22.29
C ASN A 437 -11.37 -23.37 21.05
N GLY A 438 -10.19 -23.06 20.49
CA GLY A 438 -10.07 -22.17 19.32
C GLY A 438 -10.26 -20.69 19.66
N SER A 439 -10.67 -19.89 18.68
CA SER A 439 -10.75 -18.43 18.78
C SER A 439 -12.10 -17.91 19.29
N LEU A 440 -12.08 -16.74 19.95
CA LEU A 440 -13.23 -16.12 20.61
C LEU A 440 -14.34 -15.70 19.64
N ASP A 441 -14.00 -15.28 18.42
CA ASP A 441 -14.95 -14.92 17.36
C ASP A 441 -15.91 -16.08 17.02
N HIS A 442 -15.41 -17.31 17.06
CA HIS A 442 -16.21 -18.52 16.86
C HIS A 442 -17.24 -18.76 17.98
N PHE A 443 -17.14 -18.07 19.12
CA PHE A 443 -18.14 -18.11 20.20
C PHE A 443 -19.02 -16.87 20.22
N ILE A 444 -18.48 -15.66 20.03
CA ILE A 444 -19.27 -14.42 20.16
C ILE A 444 -20.12 -14.09 18.92
N PHE A 445 -19.79 -14.62 17.73
CA PHE A 445 -20.56 -14.37 16.50
C PHE A 445 -21.44 -15.55 16.07
N ASP A 446 -21.19 -16.77 16.55
CA ASP A 446 -22.06 -17.93 16.36
C ASP A 446 -23.26 -17.86 17.32
N LEU A 447 -24.49 -18.05 16.82
CA LEU A 447 -25.71 -17.92 17.63
C LEU A 447 -25.91 -19.07 18.63
N GLY A 448 -25.42 -20.27 18.33
CA GLY A 448 -25.49 -21.43 19.23
C GLY A 448 -24.39 -21.39 20.30
N LYS A 449 -23.15 -21.06 19.90
CA LYS A 449 -22.00 -21.01 20.81
C LYS A 449 -22.00 -19.78 21.72
N ARG A 450 -22.69 -18.68 21.36
CA ARG A 450 -22.87 -17.49 22.22
C ARG A 450 -23.39 -17.81 23.62
N ALA A 451 -24.29 -18.80 23.72
CA ALA A 451 -24.87 -19.25 24.99
C ALA A 451 -23.83 -19.92 25.93
N LEU A 452 -22.70 -20.41 25.40
CA LEU A 452 -21.60 -20.97 26.20
C LEU A 452 -20.78 -19.89 26.93
N LEU A 453 -20.92 -18.62 26.51
CA LEU A 453 -20.30 -17.45 27.12
C LEU A 453 -21.33 -16.65 27.93
N ASN A 454 -21.59 -17.11 29.16
CA ASN A 454 -22.34 -16.35 30.17
C ASN A 454 -21.59 -15.06 30.58
N TRP A 455 -22.23 -14.19 31.37
CA TRP A 455 -21.63 -12.92 31.79
C TRP A 455 -20.27 -13.09 32.47
N GLU A 456 -20.18 -14.01 33.43
CA GLU A 456 -18.95 -14.31 34.17
C GLU A 456 -17.78 -14.67 33.24
N ARG A 457 -18.00 -15.56 32.26
CA ARG A 457 -16.98 -15.93 31.26
C ARG A 457 -16.59 -14.75 30.38
N ARG A 458 -17.57 -13.97 29.88
CA ARG A 458 -17.27 -12.76 29.07
C ARG A 458 -16.48 -11.72 29.88
N TYR A 459 -16.80 -11.55 31.15
CA TYR A 459 -16.09 -10.65 32.07
C TYR A 459 -14.68 -11.14 32.41
N LYS A 460 -14.49 -12.45 32.62
CA LYS A 460 -13.18 -13.12 32.78
C LYS A 460 -12.32 -12.94 31.52
N ILE A 461 -12.93 -13.03 30.34
CA ILE A 461 -12.29 -12.82 29.03
C ILE A 461 -11.83 -11.36 28.87
N ILE A 462 -12.71 -10.37 29.09
CA ILE A 462 -12.34 -8.94 29.07
C ILE A 462 -11.17 -8.67 30.04
N ASN A 463 -11.26 -9.19 31.27
CA ASN A 463 -10.23 -9.05 32.31
C ASN A 463 -8.88 -9.70 31.96
N GLY A 464 -8.89 -10.85 31.28
CA GLY A 464 -7.68 -11.56 30.88
C GLY A 464 -7.00 -10.91 29.66
N ILE A 465 -7.77 -10.43 28.68
CA ILE A 465 -7.23 -9.64 27.56
C ILE A 465 -6.60 -8.35 28.09
N ALA A 466 -7.26 -7.65 29.01
CA ALA A 466 -6.73 -6.41 29.59
C ALA A 466 -5.39 -6.63 30.31
N ARG A 467 -5.24 -7.72 31.08
CA ARG A 467 -3.97 -8.12 31.70
C ARG A 467 -2.91 -8.59 30.69
N GLY A 468 -3.33 -9.25 29.61
CA GLY A 468 -2.43 -9.63 28.52
C GLY A 468 -1.81 -8.43 27.82
N LEU A 469 -2.59 -7.37 27.55
CA LEU A 469 -2.10 -6.13 26.96
C LEU A 469 -1.27 -5.29 27.95
N LEU A 470 -1.68 -5.20 29.22
CA LEU A 470 -0.88 -4.56 30.26
C LEU A 470 0.53 -5.15 30.33
N TYR A 471 0.64 -6.49 30.30
CA TYR A 471 1.93 -7.16 30.27
C TYR A 471 2.76 -6.76 29.04
N LEU A 472 2.17 -6.68 27.84
CA LEU A 472 2.87 -6.25 26.62
C LEU A 472 3.28 -4.77 26.63
N HIS A 473 2.51 -3.89 27.29
CA HIS A 473 2.70 -2.44 27.26
C HIS A 473 3.61 -1.91 28.38
N GLU A 474 3.56 -2.54 29.56
CA GLU A 474 4.12 -2.01 30.81
C GLU A 474 4.94 -3.06 31.60
N ASP A 475 4.48 -4.32 31.77
CA ASP A 475 5.18 -5.29 32.65
C ASP A 475 6.30 -6.12 31.96
N SER A 476 6.36 -6.20 30.63
CA SER A 476 7.38 -6.97 29.90
C SER A 476 8.67 -6.20 29.68
N ARG A 477 9.81 -6.91 29.60
CA ARG A 477 11.17 -6.35 29.49
C ARG A 477 11.36 -5.33 28.35
N LEU A 478 10.58 -5.44 27.28
CA LEU A 478 10.54 -4.53 26.14
C LEU A 478 9.07 -4.19 25.87
N ARG A 479 8.78 -2.93 25.52
CA ARG A 479 7.39 -2.49 25.23
C ARG A 479 6.99 -3.03 23.87
N ILE A 480 5.85 -3.71 23.78
CA ILE A 480 5.41 -4.41 22.57
C ILE A 480 4.00 -3.94 22.19
N ILE A 481 3.87 -3.38 20.98
CA ILE A 481 2.59 -2.97 20.41
C ILE A 481 2.08 -4.07 19.48
N HIS A 482 0.87 -4.59 19.71
CA HIS A 482 0.30 -5.74 19.01
C HIS A 482 -0.15 -5.42 17.59
N ARG A 483 -0.80 -4.27 17.38
CA ARG A 483 -1.27 -3.68 16.12
C ARG A 483 -2.37 -4.44 15.36
N ASP A 484 -2.57 -5.74 15.62
CA ASP A 484 -3.67 -6.54 15.06
C ASP A 484 -4.46 -7.33 16.12
N LEU A 485 -4.84 -6.65 17.22
CA LEU A 485 -5.70 -7.21 18.26
C LEU A 485 -7.16 -7.26 17.78
N LYS A 486 -7.77 -8.44 17.78
CA LYS A 486 -9.14 -8.69 17.29
C LYS A 486 -9.72 -10.00 17.86
N ALA A 487 -11.02 -10.23 17.71
CA ALA A 487 -11.69 -11.40 18.28
C ALA A 487 -11.13 -12.76 17.80
N SER A 488 -10.68 -12.88 16.54
CA SER A 488 -10.06 -14.12 16.04
C SER A 488 -8.67 -14.39 16.63
N ASN A 489 -8.00 -13.36 17.17
CA ASN A 489 -6.65 -13.45 17.72
C ASN A 489 -6.66 -13.58 19.25
N ILE A 490 -7.83 -13.78 19.86
CA ILE A 490 -7.98 -14.26 21.23
C ILE A 490 -8.36 -15.74 21.17
N LEU A 491 -7.47 -16.62 21.59
CA LEU A 491 -7.77 -18.05 21.75
C LEU A 491 -8.28 -18.34 23.17
N LEU A 492 -9.07 -19.40 23.33
CA LEU A 492 -9.65 -19.82 24.61
C LEU A 492 -9.07 -21.16 25.07
N ASP A 493 -8.51 -21.21 26.27
CA ASP A 493 -8.03 -22.47 26.87
C ASP A 493 -9.19 -23.36 27.35
N ILE A 494 -8.87 -24.52 27.93
CA ILE A 494 -9.86 -25.51 28.40
C ILE A 494 -10.81 -24.98 29.49
N GLU A 495 -10.42 -23.93 30.22
CA GLU A 495 -11.24 -23.26 31.24
C GLU A 495 -11.98 -22.02 30.70
N MET A 496 -11.89 -21.76 29.39
CA MET A 496 -12.33 -20.54 28.71
C MET A 496 -11.56 -19.27 29.14
N ASN A 497 -10.30 -19.38 29.59
CA ASN A 497 -9.43 -18.22 29.79
C ASN A 497 -8.93 -17.70 28.43
N PRO A 498 -8.81 -16.37 28.25
CA PRO A 498 -8.29 -15.78 27.01
C PRO A 498 -6.76 -15.86 26.93
N LYS A 499 -6.25 -16.10 25.73
CA LYS A 499 -4.84 -16.01 25.35
C LYS A 499 -4.70 -15.20 24.05
N ILE A 500 -3.99 -14.08 24.10
CA ILE A 500 -3.68 -13.26 22.92
C ILE A 500 -2.66 -13.99 22.03
N ALA A 501 -2.91 -14.01 20.72
CA ALA A 501 -2.13 -14.74 19.70
C ALA A 501 -1.80 -13.85 18.49
N ASP A 502 -0.99 -14.38 17.56
CA ASP A 502 -0.70 -13.81 16.23
C ASP A 502 0.10 -12.48 16.26
N PHE A 503 1.35 -12.59 16.75
CA PHE A 503 2.27 -11.46 16.96
C PHE A 503 3.02 -10.99 15.69
N GLY A 504 2.71 -11.52 14.50
CA GLY A 504 3.46 -11.23 13.26
C GLY A 504 3.54 -9.75 12.89
N MET A 505 2.52 -8.97 13.25
CA MET A 505 2.49 -7.51 13.03
C MET A 505 3.12 -6.68 14.15
N ALA A 506 3.41 -7.29 15.29
CA ALA A 506 3.77 -6.57 16.50
C ALA A 506 5.14 -5.88 16.38
N ARG A 507 5.37 -4.86 17.22
CA ARG A 507 6.58 -4.02 17.20
C ARG A 507 7.12 -3.84 18.60
N LEU A 508 8.44 -4.00 18.74
CA LEU A 508 9.16 -3.57 19.93
C LEU A 508 9.38 -2.06 19.85
N PHE A 509 9.23 -1.41 21.00
CA PHE A 509 9.67 -0.06 21.30
C PHE A 509 10.72 -0.16 22.41
N ASP A 510 11.74 0.70 22.34
CA ASP A 510 12.61 0.95 23.49
C ASP A 510 11.80 1.65 24.61
N VAL A 511 12.30 1.62 25.85
CA VAL A 511 11.54 2.07 27.03
C VAL A 511 11.08 3.54 26.92
N ASP A 512 11.86 4.38 26.24
CA ASP A 512 11.57 5.80 26.01
C ASP A 512 10.71 6.07 24.75
N GLU A 513 10.53 5.09 23.86
CA GLU A 513 9.69 5.22 22.67
C GLU A 513 8.19 5.12 23.03
N THR A 514 7.46 6.20 22.77
CA THR A 514 6.02 6.32 23.06
C THR A 514 5.13 6.16 21.83
N GLN A 515 5.66 6.43 20.63
CA GLN A 515 4.96 6.34 19.36
C GLN A 515 5.92 5.95 18.24
N GLY A 516 5.48 5.05 17.36
CA GLY A 516 6.15 4.68 16.12
C GLY A 516 5.34 5.14 14.91
N ASN A 517 6.03 5.38 13.79
CA ASN A 517 5.42 5.81 12.53
C ASN A 517 5.73 4.78 11.43
N THR A 518 4.78 4.50 10.54
CA THR A 518 4.98 3.58 9.40
C THR A 518 4.33 4.11 8.12
N SER A 519 5.04 4.01 7.00
CA SER A 519 4.48 4.22 5.65
C SER A 519 3.61 3.05 5.17
N ARG A 520 3.60 1.93 5.92
CA ARG A 520 2.83 0.72 5.64
C ARG A 520 1.93 0.39 6.84
N VAL A 521 0.66 0.78 6.74
CA VAL A 521 -0.41 0.38 7.65
C VAL A 521 -0.73 -1.10 7.41
N VAL A 522 -0.83 -1.87 8.50
CA VAL A 522 -1.18 -3.30 8.52
C VAL A 522 -2.01 -3.61 9.76
N GLY A 523 -3.05 -4.44 9.62
CA GLY A 523 -3.98 -4.79 10.70
C GLY A 523 -5.40 -4.93 10.18
N THR A 524 -6.33 -5.31 11.05
CA THR A 524 -7.70 -5.65 10.64
C THR A 524 -8.63 -4.43 10.71
N TYR A 525 -9.28 -4.13 9.57
CA TYR A 525 -10.26 -3.06 9.44
C TYR A 525 -11.43 -3.23 10.42
N GLY A 526 -11.80 -2.16 11.11
CA GLY A 526 -12.75 -2.16 12.23
C GLY A 526 -12.07 -2.09 13.61
N TYR A 527 -10.87 -2.68 13.75
CA TYR A 527 -10.10 -2.62 15.00
C TYR A 527 -8.98 -1.57 14.97
N MET A 528 -8.46 -1.22 13.78
CA MET A 528 -7.40 -0.23 13.65
C MET A 528 -7.83 1.18 14.06
N ALA A 529 -7.02 1.83 14.90
CA ALA A 529 -7.25 3.18 15.39
C ALA A 529 -7.14 4.25 14.27
N PRO A 530 -7.86 5.39 14.35
CA PRO A 530 -7.88 6.39 13.28
C PRO A 530 -6.53 7.01 12.97
N GLU A 531 -5.73 7.37 13.99
CA GLU A 531 -4.39 7.95 13.79
C GLU A 531 -3.45 6.97 13.08
N TYR A 532 -3.68 5.67 13.27
CA TYR A 532 -2.93 4.62 12.62
C TYR A 532 -3.34 4.42 11.16
N VAL A 533 -4.64 4.45 10.86
CA VAL A 533 -5.14 4.35 9.48
C VAL A 533 -4.81 5.60 8.65
N ILE A 534 -4.96 6.80 9.22
CA ILE A 534 -4.86 8.08 8.49
C ILE A 534 -3.41 8.58 8.41
N HIS A 535 -2.61 8.40 9.46
CA HIS A 535 -1.25 8.95 9.55
C HIS A 535 -0.14 7.90 9.70
N GLY A 536 -0.48 6.60 9.77
CA GLY A 536 0.50 5.53 10.01
C GLY A 536 1.13 5.55 11.40
N GLN A 537 0.53 6.28 12.36
CA GLN A 537 1.04 6.46 13.72
C GLN A 537 0.51 5.36 14.64
N PHE A 538 1.36 4.63 15.34
CA PHE A 538 0.95 3.57 16.25
C PHE A 538 1.64 3.68 17.61
N SER A 539 0.91 3.31 18.67
CA SER A 539 1.37 3.34 20.06
C SER A 539 0.57 2.34 20.90
N VAL A 540 0.88 2.25 22.20
CA VAL A 540 0.03 1.53 23.18
C VAL A 540 -1.43 1.98 23.13
N LYS A 541 -1.69 3.27 22.83
CA LYS A 541 -3.05 3.84 22.71
C LYS A 541 -3.80 3.38 21.45
N SER A 542 -3.10 2.82 20.47
CA SER A 542 -3.71 2.24 19.26
C SER A 542 -4.20 0.82 19.55
N ASP A 543 -3.45 0.03 20.33
CA ASP A 543 -3.93 -1.25 20.86
C ASP A 543 -5.10 -1.07 21.86
N VAL A 544 -5.08 -0.01 22.69
CA VAL A 544 -6.20 0.36 23.57
C VAL A 544 -7.48 0.58 22.76
N PHE A 545 -7.40 1.24 21.59
CA PHE A 545 -8.55 1.42 20.71
C PHE A 545 -9.11 0.07 20.23
N SER A 546 -8.24 -0.82 19.73
CA SER A 546 -8.61 -2.18 19.32
C SER A 546 -9.27 -2.99 20.46
N PHE A 547 -8.76 -2.84 21.69
CA PHE A 547 -9.35 -3.44 22.89
C PHE A 547 -10.74 -2.88 23.18
N GLY A 548 -10.94 -1.56 23.03
CA GLY A 548 -12.25 -0.93 23.20
C GLY A 548 -13.31 -1.47 22.24
N ILE A 549 -12.96 -1.64 20.96
CA ILE A 549 -13.84 -2.29 19.96
C ILE A 549 -14.14 -3.73 20.40
N LEU A 550 -13.12 -4.51 20.78
CA LEU A 550 -13.26 -5.90 21.20
C LEU A 550 -14.16 -6.08 22.44
N VAL A 551 -14.12 -5.14 23.39
CA VAL A 551 -15.04 -5.11 24.55
C VAL A 551 -16.49 -4.92 24.11
N LEU A 552 -16.75 -4.04 23.14
CA LEU A 552 -18.10 -3.82 22.58
C LEU A 552 -18.60 -5.04 21.79
N GLU A 553 -17.73 -5.72 21.04
CA GLU A 553 -18.08 -6.98 20.34
C GLU A 553 -18.43 -8.11 21.34
N ILE A 554 -17.65 -8.27 22.41
CA ILE A 554 -17.91 -9.27 23.46
C ILE A 554 -19.26 -9.00 24.16
N LEU A 555 -19.57 -7.73 24.47
CA LEU A 555 -20.81 -7.35 25.15
C LEU A 555 -22.06 -7.47 24.26
N SER A 556 -21.93 -7.28 22.94
CA SER A 556 -23.05 -7.30 21.99
C SER A 556 -23.27 -8.62 21.26
N GLY A 557 -22.23 -9.46 21.13
CA GLY A 557 -22.26 -10.61 20.23
C GLY A 557 -22.38 -10.20 18.75
N GLN A 558 -21.97 -8.99 18.39
CA GLN A 558 -22.05 -8.45 17.04
C GLN A 558 -20.68 -7.98 16.56
N LYS A 559 -20.42 -8.14 15.25
CA LYS A 559 -19.14 -7.85 14.62
C LYS A 559 -19.08 -6.39 14.16
N GLY A 560 -18.01 -5.68 14.52
CA GLY A 560 -17.92 -4.21 14.45
C GLY A 560 -18.36 -3.58 13.12
N ASN A 561 -17.94 -4.16 12.00
CA ASN A 561 -18.11 -3.60 10.65
C ASN A 561 -19.55 -3.68 10.08
N CYS A 562 -20.51 -4.30 10.77
CA CYS A 562 -21.87 -4.55 10.23
C CYS A 562 -23.00 -4.44 11.28
N PHE A 563 -23.17 -3.30 11.97
CA PHE A 563 -24.38 -3.10 12.77
C PHE A 563 -25.57 -2.75 11.87
N ARG A 564 -26.55 -3.66 11.76
CA ARG A 564 -27.82 -3.43 11.04
C ARG A 564 -28.92 -3.05 12.03
N ASN A 565 -29.17 -1.75 12.18
CA ASN A 565 -30.31 -1.25 12.94
C ASN A 565 -31.43 -0.82 11.97
N GLY A 566 -32.13 -1.82 11.41
CA GLY A 566 -33.07 -1.61 10.30
C GLY A 566 -32.34 -1.25 9.01
N GLU A 567 -32.73 -0.13 8.40
CA GLU A 567 -32.23 0.33 7.09
C GLU A 567 -30.90 1.11 7.19
N ASN A 568 -30.56 1.62 8.38
CA ASN A 568 -29.29 2.32 8.60
C ASN A 568 -28.16 1.33 8.95
N ILE A 569 -27.03 1.48 8.26
CA ILE A 569 -25.77 0.83 8.61
C ILE A 569 -24.97 1.81 9.46
N GLU A 570 -24.62 1.42 10.69
CA GLU A 570 -23.89 2.23 11.66
C GLU A 570 -22.69 1.41 12.18
N ASP A 571 -21.57 2.06 12.49
CA ASP A 571 -20.44 1.38 13.14
C ASP A 571 -20.77 1.04 14.60
N LEU A 572 -20.28 -0.10 15.11
CA LEU A 572 -20.57 -0.57 16.47
C LEU A 572 -20.17 0.44 17.56
N SER A 573 -19.07 1.18 17.40
CA SER A 573 -18.67 2.20 18.37
C SER A 573 -19.60 3.42 18.34
N SER A 574 -20.11 3.79 17.17
CA SER A 574 -21.09 4.86 16.99
C SER A 574 -22.46 4.48 17.57
N PHE A 575 -22.94 3.26 17.28
CA PHE A 575 -24.17 2.73 17.88
C PHE A 575 -24.07 2.63 19.41
N ALA A 576 -22.92 2.17 19.94
CA ALA A 576 -22.68 2.09 21.37
C ALA A 576 -22.67 3.47 22.03
N TRP A 577 -21.96 4.44 21.43
CA TRP A 577 -21.93 5.83 21.90
C TRP A 577 -23.32 6.48 21.92
N LYS A 578 -24.09 6.30 20.84
CA LYS A 578 -25.45 6.81 20.69
C LYS A 578 -26.36 6.30 21.80
N ASN A 579 -26.41 4.99 22.00
CA ASN A 579 -27.23 4.37 23.05
C ASN A 579 -26.75 4.74 24.47
N TRP A 580 -25.44 4.83 24.70
CA TRP A 580 -24.91 5.30 25.98
C TRP A 580 -25.33 6.75 26.27
N ARG A 581 -25.24 7.63 25.27
CA ARG A 581 -25.62 9.05 25.37
C ARG A 581 -27.12 9.27 25.57
N THR A 582 -27.98 8.38 25.06
CA THR A 582 -29.44 8.40 25.27
C THR A 582 -29.90 7.62 26.51
N GLY A 583 -28.98 7.06 27.31
CA GLY A 583 -29.32 6.23 28.47
C GLY A 583 -29.88 4.85 28.14
N THR A 584 -29.92 4.45 26.87
CA THR A 584 -30.43 3.18 26.36
C THR A 584 -29.32 2.13 26.20
N THR A 585 -28.24 2.23 26.99
CA THR A 585 -27.04 1.37 26.96
C THR A 585 -27.34 -0.13 26.98
N THR A 586 -28.46 -0.54 27.55
CA THR A 586 -28.92 -1.94 27.56
C THR A 586 -29.17 -2.52 26.16
N ASN A 587 -29.43 -1.69 25.15
CA ASN A 587 -29.64 -2.13 23.76
C ASN A 587 -28.36 -2.68 23.09
N ILE A 588 -27.20 -2.44 23.71
CA ILE A 588 -25.89 -2.93 23.25
C ILE A 588 -25.62 -4.33 23.80
N ILE A 589 -26.32 -4.76 24.85
CA ILE A 589 -26.06 -6.02 25.56
C ILE A 589 -26.72 -7.19 24.79
N ASP A 590 -25.92 -8.22 24.50
CA ASP A 590 -26.36 -9.48 23.88
C ASP A 590 -27.55 -10.08 24.63
N SER A 591 -28.62 -10.45 23.92
CA SER A 591 -29.84 -10.98 24.53
C SER A 591 -29.64 -12.33 25.23
N THR A 592 -28.55 -13.06 24.95
CA THR A 592 -28.18 -14.25 25.73
C THR A 592 -27.66 -13.93 27.13
N LEU A 593 -27.28 -12.67 27.41
CA LEU A 593 -26.81 -12.21 28.73
C LEU A 593 -27.97 -11.80 29.65
N SER A 594 -29.01 -12.65 29.71
CA SER A 594 -30.18 -12.45 30.58
C SER A 594 -29.86 -12.56 32.08
N VAL A 595 -28.76 -13.25 32.43
CA VAL A 595 -28.27 -13.48 33.80
C VAL A 595 -26.87 -12.87 33.96
N GLY A 596 -26.75 -11.90 34.86
CA GLY A 596 -25.50 -11.20 35.18
C GLY A 596 -25.75 -9.78 35.72
N SER A 597 -24.70 -9.10 36.18
CA SER A 597 -24.82 -7.72 36.68
C SER A 597 -24.88 -6.74 35.51
N ARG A 598 -26.09 -6.20 35.24
CA ARG A 598 -26.27 -5.12 34.24
C ARG A 598 -25.42 -3.89 34.54
N ILE A 599 -25.11 -3.63 35.82
CA ILE A 599 -24.25 -2.52 36.24
C ILE A 599 -22.80 -2.76 35.77
N GLU A 600 -22.27 -3.96 35.93
CA GLU A 600 -20.93 -4.32 35.44
C GLU A 600 -20.87 -4.33 33.90
N MET A 601 -21.93 -4.80 33.23
CA MET A 601 -22.03 -4.76 31.76
C MET A 601 -21.99 -3.31 31.25
N ILE A 602 -22.79 -2.42 31.84
CA ILE A 602 -22.83 -0.99 31.50
C ILE A 602 -21.47 -0.32 31.81
N ARG A 603 -20.83 -0.67 32.93
CA ARG A 603 -19.47 -0.21 33.26
C ARG A 603 -18.45 -0.65 32.22
N CYS A 604 -18.53 -1.90 31.74
CA CYS A 604 -17.64 -2.40 30.68
C CYS A 604 -17.88 -1.71 29.33
N ILE A 605 -19.14 -1.44 28.94
CA ILE A 605 -19.46 -0.65 27.74
C ILE A 605 -18.85 0.76 27.84
N HIS A 606 -18.99 1.40 29.00
CA HIS A 606 -18.43 2.73 29.25
C HIS A 606 -16.88 2.74 29.24
N ILE A 607 -16.22 1.72 29.78
CA ILE A 607 -14.77 1.53 29.65
C ILE A 607 -14.37 1.31 28.18
N GLY A 608 -15.15 0.53 27.41
CA GLY A 608 -14.95 0.35 25.97
C GLY A 608 -15.03 1.67 25.19
N LEU A 609 -16.03 2.51 25.52
CA LEU A 609 -16.16 3.87 24.96
C LEU A 609 -15.00 4.80 25.33
N LEU A 610 -14.46 4.71 26.55
CA LEU A 610 -13.24 5.41 26.95
C LEU A 610 -11.99 4.92 26.19
N CYS A 611 -11.98 3.67 25.74
CA CYS A 611 -10.89 3.12 24.94
C CYS A 611 -10.94 3.55 23.46
N VAL A 612 -12.14 3.73 22.87
CA VAL A 612 -12.33 4.12 21.45
C VAL A 612 -12.42 5.64 21.19
N GLN A 613 -11.88 6.45 22.10
CA GLN A 613 -11.89 7.91 21.98
C GLN A 613 -11.11 8.40 20.74
N GLU A 614 -11.62 9.42 20.05
CA GLU A 614 -10.97 9.99 18.87
C GLU A 614 -9.58 10.55 19.21
N ASN A 615 -9.51 11.44 20.21
CA ASN A 615 -8.24 11.95 20.73
C ASN A 615 -7.47 10.86 21.50
N VAL A 616 -6.29 10.51 20.98
CA VAL A 616 -5.33 9.54 21.53
C VAL A 616 -4.94 9.83 22.99
N ALA A 617 -4.95 11.11 23.40
CA ALA A 617 -4.69 11.52 24.78
C ALA A 617 -5.79 11.06 25.75
N ASN A 618 -7.06 11.10 25.31
CA ASN A 618 -8.24 10.78 26.13
C ASN A 618 -8.42 9.28 26.41
N ARG A 619 -7.77 8.41 25.62
CA ARG A 619 -7.78 6.96 25.84
C ARG A 619 -6.99 6.61 27.13
N PRO A 620 -7.46 5.71 28.00
CA PRO A 620 -6.71 5.29 29.19
C PRO A 620 -5.43 4.50 28.84
N THR A 621 -4.58 4.23 29.84
CA THR A 621 -3.53 3.17 29.75
C THR A 621 -4.13 1.80 30.08
N MET A 622 -3.45 0.72 29.72
CA MET A 622 -3.94 -0.62 30.08
C MET A 622 -3.89 -0.88 31.59
N ALA A 623 -2.92 -0.31 32.32
CA ALA A 623 -2.95 -0.31 33.79
C ALA A 623 -4.24 0.34 34.32
N SER A 624 -4.57 1.53 33.79
CA SER A 624 -5.79 2.25 34.15
C SER A 624 -7.05 1.42 33.86
N VAL A 625 -7.14 0.77 32.70
CA VAL A 625 -8.25 -0.13 32.34
C VAL A 625 -8.37 -1.30 33.32
N VAL A 626 -7.26 -1.94 33.69
CA VAL A 626 -7.25 -3.04 34.67
C VAL A 626 -7.73 -2.57 36.05
N THR A 627 -7.39 -1.35 36.48
CA THR A 627 -7.95 -0.73 37.70
C THR A 627 -9.44 -0.41 37.57
N MET A 628 -9.89 0.14 36.44
CA MET A 628 -11.31 0.47 36.17
C MET A 628 -12.22 -0.76 36.16
N LEU A 629 -11.72 -1.90 35.68
CA LEU A 629 -12.38 -3.20 35.77
C LEU A 629 -12.32 -3.77 37.21
N SER A 630 -11.16 -3.74 37.85
CA SER A 630 -10.97 -4.40 39.16
C SER A 630 -11.61 -3.65 40.34
N SER A 631 -11.85 -2.35 40.22
CA SER A 631 -12.58 -1.54 41.21
C SER A 631 -13.95 -1.13 40.69
N SER A 632 -15.01 -1.54 41.39
CA SER A 632 -16.38 -1.13 41.12
C SER A 632 -16.73 0.25 41.69
N SER A 633 -16.01 0.71 42.71
CA SER A 633 -16.22 2.03 43.36
C SER A 633 -15.49 3.19 42.66
N LEU A 634 -14.50 2.91 41.78
CA LEU A 634 -13.79 3.96 41.06
C LEU A 634 -14.73 4.73 40.11
N THR A 635 -14.86 6.04 40.33
CA THR A 635 -15.56 6.97 39.45
C THR A 635 -14.86 7.03 38.09
N LEU A 636 -15.62 6.89 37.00
CA LEU A 636 -15.07 6.88 35.64
C LEU A 636 -15.29 8.24 34.94
N PRO A 637 -14.35 8.72 34.13
CA PRO A 637 -14.50 9.96 33.38
C PRO A 637 -15.58 9.82 32.30
N ILE A 638 -16.26 10.92 31.98
CA ILE A 638 -17.29 10.96 30.94
C ILE A 638 -16.61 10.77 29.56
N PRO A 639 -16.89 9.69 28.80
CA PRO A 639 -16.38 9.55 27.45
C PRO A 639 -16.90 10.67 26.55
N SER A 640 -16.05 11.13 25.64
CA SER A 640 -16.45 12.00 24.52
C SER A 640 -16.82 11.15 23.30
N ARG A 641 -17.18 11.81 22.20
CA ARG A 641 -17.57 11.15 20.94
C ARG A 641 -16.43 10.25 20.44
N PRO A 642 -16.68 8.98 20.07
CA PRO A 642 -15.67 8.13 19.44
C PRO A 642 -15.38 8.61 18.02
N ALA A 643 -14.27 8.16 17.45
CA ALA A 643 -13.90 8.52 16.08
C ALA A 643 -14.90 7.96 15.06
N PHE A 644 -15.19 8.74 14.02
CA PHE A 644 -16.14 8.36 12.99
C PHE A 644 -15.46 7.61 11.85
N PHE A 645 -15.69 6.30 11.77
CA PHE A 645 -15.61 5.62 10.48
C PHE A 645 -16.75 6.14 9.60
N MET A 646 -16.38 6.75 8.48
CA MET A 646 -17.29 7.47 7.60
C MET A 646 -18.20 6.48 6.86
N HIS A 647 -19.52 6.68 6.93
CA HIS A 647 -20.50 5.70 6.44
C HIS A 647 -21.23 6.14 5.16
N SER A 648 -21.63 5.14 4.37
CA SER A 648 -22.68 5.16 3.33
C SER A 648 -22.60 6.23 2.22
N ILE A 649 -22.06 5.83 1.06
CA ILE A 649 -22.45 6.41 -0.23
C ILE A 649 -23.79 5.79 -0.67
N THR A 650 -24.93 6.38 -0.25
CA THR A 650 -26.25 6.27 -0.90
C THR A 650 -27.26 7.22 -0.24
N GLY A 651 -27.87 8.13 -1.02
CA GLY A 651 -29.13 8.87 -0.79
C GLY A 651 -29.45 9.36 0.63
N GLU A 652 -29.46 10.66 0.93
CA GLU A 652 -30.29 11.70 0.29
C GLU A 652 -29.61 13.08 0.21
N SER A 653 -30.24 14.01 -0.53
CA SER A 653 -29.66 15.31 -0.89
C SER A 653 -30.24 16.48 -0.08
N ASN A 654 -29.35 17.43 0.26
CA ASN A 654 -29.64 18.80 0.77
C ASN A 654 -30.30 18.86 2.17
N THR A 655 -29.81 19.68 3.09
CA THR A 655 -29.56 21.11 2.88
C THR A 655 -28.35 21.67 3.62
N MET A 656 -27.64 22.60 2.96
CA MET A 656 -26.75 23.54 3.66
C MET A 656 -27.57 24.56 4.43
N LEU A 657 -27.17 24.85 5.67
CA LEU A 657 -27.36 26.17 6.29
C LEU A 657 -26.02 26.65 6.83
N LYS A 658 -25.62 27.86 6.45
CA LYS A 658 -24.40 28.52 6.95
C LYS A 658 -24.65 29.07 8.36
N PRO A 659 -23.63 29.14 9.22
CA PRO A 659 -23.63 30.02 10.37
C PRO A 659 -23.27 31.45 9.92
N ASP A 660 -24.25 32.34 9.78
CA ASP A 660 -23.99 33.79 9.82
C ASP A 660 -23.88 34.25 11.28
N GLY A 661 -22.99 35.21 11.54
CA GLY A 661 -22.78 35.78 12.88
C GLY A 661 -23.49 37.13 13.05
N GLY A 662 -24.07 37.39 14.22
CA GLY A 662 -24.74 38.67 14.49
C GLY A 662 -25.38 38.82 15.88
N THR A 663 -24.59 39.33 16.84
CA THR A 663 -24.96 40.31 17.88
C THR A 663 -26.28 40.21 18.69
N HIS A 664 -26.11 40.07 20.02
CA HIS A 664 -26.97 40.55 21.13
C HIS A 664 -28.45 40.94 20.90
N SER A 665 -29.33 40.34 21.71
CA SER A 665 -30.38 41.05 22.47
C SER A 665 -30.79 40.24 23.71
N GLU A 666 -31.25 40.92 24.78
CA GLU A 666 -31.59 40.29 26.06
C GLU A 666 -33.05 39.80 26.11
N ALA A 667 -33.28 38.67 26.80
CA ALA A 667 -34.62 38.30 27.28
C ALA A 667 -34.53 37.50 28.59
N ARG A 668 -34.67 38.20 29.73
CA ARG A 668 -35.19 37.63 30.99
C ARG A 668 -36.67 37.28 30.78
N SER A 669 -37.32 36.36 31.49
CA SER A 669 -36.90 35.29 32.42
C SER A 669 -38.15 34.53 32.86
N LEU A 670 -38.07 33.25 33.22
CA LEU A 670 -39.05 32.64 34.12
C LEU A 670 -38.40 31.51 34.92
N GLN A 671 -38.50 31.56 36.24
CA GLN A 671 -37.93 30.56 37.15
C GLN A 671 -38.96 29.45 37.43
N ASN A 672 -38.46 28.23 37.65
CA ASN A 672 -38.93 27.40 38.75
C ASN A 672 -37.76 26.54 39.25
N SER A 673 -37.80 26.13 40.52
CA SER A 673 -36.58 25.99 41.33
C SER A 673 -36.42 24.63 42.00
N ASN A 674 -35.14 24.22 42.18
CA ASN A 674 -34.59 23.34 43.22
C ASN A 674 -35.12 21.87 43.23
N ASN A 675 -34.32 20.86 43.59
CA ASN A 675 -33.24 20.84 44.59
C ASN A 675 -31.97 20.13 44.11
N ASP A 676 -30.83 20.57 44.65
CA ASP A 676 -29.65 19.73 44.82
C ASP A 676 -29.90 18.67 45.91
N ALA A 677 -29.37 17.45 45.71
CA ALA A 677 -29.25 16.44 46.76
C ALA A 677 -28.04 15.54 46.49
N SER A 678 -26.91 15.82 47.14
CA SER A 678 -25.79 14.88 47.24
C SER A 678 -26.21 13.67 48.07
N ILE A 679 -26.03 12.45 47.53
CA ILE A 679 -26.17 11.21 48.31
C ILE A 679 -24.80 10.57 48.45
N SER A 680 -24.25 10.67 49.66
CA SER A 680 -23.02 10.01 50.08
C SER A 680 -23.21 8.51 50.28
N GLU A 681 -22.12 7.80 50.50
CA GLU A 681 -22.06 6.35 50.76
C GLU A 681 -23.00 5.89 51.89
N LEU A 682 -23.57 4.69 51.74
CA LEU A 682 -24.01 3.86 52.88
C LEU A 682 -24.05 2.37 52.49
N LEU A 683 -22.93 1.68 52.72
CA LEU A 683 -22.91 0.22 53.00
C LEU A 683 -23.37 0.02 54.46
N PRO A 684 -24.09 -1.07 54.82
CA PRO A 684 -23.39 -2.34 55.00
C PRO A 684 -24.20 -3.65 54.75
N ARG A 685 -23.42 -4.74 54.66
CA ARG A 685 -23.79 -6.18 54.58
C ARG A 685 -24.26 -6.69 53.22
#